data_AF-A0A8C3A5B9-F1
#
_entry.id   AF-A0A8C3A5B9-F1
#
_cell.length_a   1.000
_cell.length_b   1.000
_cell.length_c   1.000
_cell.angle_alpha   90.00
_cell.angle_beta   90.00
_cell.angle_gamma   90.00
#
_symmetry.space_group_name_H-M   'P 1'
#
loop_
_entity.id
_entity.type
_entity.pdbx_description
1 polymer ?
#
loop_
_entity_poly.entity_id
_entity_poly.type
_entity_poly.pdbx_seq_one_letter_code
_entity_poly.pdbx_strand_id
1 'polypeptide(L)'
;MDVTKGQDPSAEQPASLPGAPELESQRRPTARGEKRNNHCKIITGVLLLCLLVVILAVVFSLRKSSDEKAEGELWLQAADEELQQPRCPPGFSRPPLILVSLDGFRSQYLEDHSSHLRIINKLRNDGTTTPYLRSVYPTKTFPNHYSIVTGLYPESHGIVDNKMYDVTQNTFFSLKSEEKFNPKWYQGEPVWITAMRQKLKAGTFFWPGSDVRINGSFPDLYKSYDRNIHFKQRVTTLFEWLSLPQGERPDFYTLYLEEPDSTGHRYGPASSQILQALENVDKIMGMLMDGLTQRDLHHCVNIIILSDHGMEEASCEKAAYVSTYLNKTDGFAVIQGAAARIRPSRLPEDYYSFDYEGLVKNLSCRTADQPMRPYLKENLPKRMHFANNRRIERGHLYMKQGWQAALNRQELKYCTGGFHGSDNLFANMQAIFIGYGPGFKENTVVPPFENIEIYNLMCDLLSIRPAPNNGTHGSLNHLLKSPIHQPVHPAQLSHDTPCEASGPVPADDLQCSCASQNKAAETDMNRDLITTNSSVKASLRRLHHPFGTPRVVQPGATFCLLHQSNYLNGYSKDRLMPLWVSYTTQPLTRVRPLSPEMEECVRADVRIPPATSQLCLRHRNHPVLSFGLLHPPNLSADGPEADSLITSNMAPMFPAFKDVWIHVHDVLLPKYSQQLNGVNVMSGPIFDEDYDGNVDALRAISGNEAPIPTHFFLILTSCGNSTVGPVDCEGPLQAKSFILPHRPDHTESCASGSDLKWVEDWLQFHTARVRDIELLAGLSFYHDRLSVEETLQLKTLLQTV
;
A
#
# COMPACT_ATOMS: atom_id res chain seq x y z
N MET A 1 -56.25 18.86 -29.13
CA MET A 1 -56.36 17.41 -29.39
C MET A 1 -55.49 16.72 -28.34
N ASP A 2 -55.91 16.61 -27.07
CA ASP A 2 -57.22 16.20 -26.53
C ASP A 2 -57.61 14.77 -26.89
N VAL A 3 -58.20 13.93 -26.02
CA VAL A 3 -58.18 13.77 -24.54
C VAL A 3 -59.08 12.56 -24.20
N THR A 4 -59.15 12.12 -22.93
CA THR A 4 -60.16 11.21 -22.31
C THR A 4 -60.21 9.71 -22.64
N LYS A 5 -60.07 8.93 -21.54
CA LYS A 5 -60.94 7.83 -21.04
C LYS A 5 -61.09 6.51 -21.82
N GLY A 6 -60.82 5.41 -21.11
CA GLY A 6 -61.51 4.12 -21.26
C GLY A 6 -62.67 3.96 -20.27
N GLN A 7 -63.32 2.78 -20.25
CA GLN A 7 -64.49 2.48 -19.39
C GLN A 7 -64.29 1.22 -18.52
N ASP A 8 -64.66 1.40 -17.25
CA ASP A 8 -65.34 0.54 -16.25
C ASP A 8 -66.25 -0.62 -16.76
N PRO A 9 -66.87 -1.48 -15.89
CA PRO A 9 -66.90 -1.51 -14.40
C PRO A 9 -66.83 -2.90 -13.69
N SER A 10 -67.03 -2.87 -12.36
CA SER A 10 -67.59 -3.90 -11.44
C SER A 10 -66.61 -5.00 -10.93
N ALA A 11 -66.71 -5.50 -9.70
CA ALA A 11 -67.67 -5.29 -8.59
C ALA A 11 -66.97 -5.60 -7.22
N GLU A 12 -67.38 -5.13 -6.03
CA GLU A 12 -68.48 -4.22 -5.66
C GLU A 12 -68.17 -3.38 -4.38
N GLN A 13 -68.98 -3.44 -3.31
CA GLN A 13 -69.11 -2.44 -2.23
C GLN A 13 -69.08 -3.02 -0.79
N PRO A 14 -68.63 -2.22 0.20
CA PRO A 14 -69.14 -2.18 1.57
C PRO A 14 -70.17 -1.04 1.76
N ALA A 15 -70.97 -1.08 2.83
CA ALA A 15 -71.86 0.03 3.22
C ALA A 15 -71.91 0.23 4.75
N SER A 16 -72.11 1.47 5.20
CA SER A 16 -72.17 1.85 6.61
C SER A 16 -72.98 3.14 6.80
N LEU A 17 -73.73 3.24 7.91
CA LEU A 17 -74.04 4.42 8.77
C LEU A 17 -75.24 4.08 9.70
N PRO A 18 -75.54 4.86 10.78
CA PRO A 18 -76.08 4.30 12.03
C PRO A 18 -77.51 4.76 12.40
N GLY A 19 -78.08 4.14 13.44
CA GLY A 19 -79.28 4.64 14.13
C GLY A 19 -79.74 3.77 15.32
N ALA A 20 -80.16 4.44 16.39
CA ALA A 20 -80.89 3.92 17.57
C ALA A 20 -81.88 5.05 18.01
N PRO A 21 -82.85 4.90 18.95
CA PRO A 21 -82.96 3.90 20.02
C PRO A 21 -84.44 3.42 20.30
N GLU A 22 -84.78 3.21 21.58
CA GLU A 22 -86.10 2.94 22.20
C GLU A 22 -86.60 1.46 22.16
N LEU A 23 -86.72 0.73 23.29
CA LEU A 23 -87.75 0.75 24.39
C LEU A 23 -89.12 0.21 23.92
N GLU A 24 -89.89 -0.60 24.68
CA GLU A 24 -90.11 -0.69 26.13
C GLU A 24 -90.75 -2.05 26.57
N SER A 25 -90.97 -2.30 27.88
CA SER A 25 -92.05 -3.15 28.48
C SER A 25 -91.99 -4.71 28.33
N GLN A 26 -92.41 -5.58 29.28
CA GLN A 26 -92.82 -5.45 30.70
C GLN A 26 -92.86 -6.84 31.44
N ARG A 27 -92.97 -6.84 32.78
CA ARG A 27 -93.49 -7.91 33.71
C ARG A 27 -92.70 -9.20 34.08
N ARG A 28 -91.97 -9.08 35.20
CA ARG A 28 -91.95 -9.91 36.45
C ARG A 28 -93.14 -10.89 36.71
N PRO A 29 -93.08 -11.82 37.72
CA PRO A 29 -91.99 -12.24 38.66
C PRO A 29 -91.81 -13.80 38.65
N THR A 30 -91.29 -14.60 39.63
CA THR A 30 -90.72 -14.42 40.99
C THR A 30 -89.78 -15.60 41.36
N ALA A 31 -88.65 -15.36 42.04
CA ALA A 31 -88.00 -16.28 43.01
C ALA A 31 -86.89 -15.54 43.78
N ARG A 32 -86.64 -15.87 45.06
CA ARG A 32 -85.59 -15.24 45.91
C ARG A 32 -84.70 -16.33 46.51
N GLY A 33 -83.39 -16.29 46.26
CA GLY A 33 -82.43 -17.27 46.78
C GLY A 33 -80.97 -16.87 46.54
N GLU A 34 -80.30 -16.49 47.62
CA GLU A 34 -78.84 -16.48 47.87
C GLU A 34 -77.86 -16.56 46.68
N LYS A 35 -77.36 -15.42 46.19
CA LYS A 35 -76.08 -15.37 45.42
C LYS A 35 -75.39 -14.00 45.32
N ARG A 36 -75.29 -13.25 46.43
CA ARG A 36 -74.65 -11.90 46.47
C ARG A 36 -73.35 -11.85 47.31
N ASN A 37 -72.39 -12.73 47.03
CA ASN A 37 -71.04 -12.62 47.61
C ASN A 37 -69.89 -13.13 46.72
N ASN A 38 -70.13 -14.05 45.77
CA ASN A 38 -69.05 -14.63 44.96
C ASN A 38 -68.60 -13.75 43.77
N HIS A 39 -69.50 -13.04 43.09
CA HIS A 39 -69.11 -12.19 41.94
C HIS A 39 -68.12 -11.09 42.32
N CYS A 40 -68.26 -10.49 43.50
CA CYS A 40 -67.31 -9.46 43.96
C CYS A 40 -65.90 -10.06 44.10
N LYS A 41 -65.77 -11.19 44.81
CA LYS A 41 -64.49 -11.90 45.00
C LYS A 41 -63.83 -12.33 43.69
N ILE A 42 -64.61 -12.78 42.71
CA ILE A 42 -64.08 -13.14 41.38
C ILE A 42 -63.54 -11.90 40.66
N ILE A 43 -64.27 -10.79 40.67
CA ILE A 43 -63.82 -9.53 40.04
C ILE A 43 -62.58 -8.97 40.75
N THR A 44 -62.54 -8.98 42.09
CA THR A 44 -61.32 -8.59 42.84
C THR A 44 -60.14 -9.52 42.54
N GLY A 45 -60.38 -10.83 42.42
CA GLY A 45 -59.35 -11.82 42.09
C GLY A 45 -58.77 -11.63 40.68
N VAL A 46 -59.62 -11.36 39.69
CA VAL A 46 -59.18 -11.04 38.31
C VAL A 46 -58.44 -9.71 38.27
N LEU A 47 -58.92 -8.67 38.96
CA LEU A 47 -58.21 -7.39 39.05
C LEU A 47 -56.86 -7.52 39.75
N LEU A 48 -56.76 -8.29 40.84
CA LEU A 48 -55.49 -8.58 41.52
C LEU A 48 -54.55 -9.41 40.64
N LEU A 49 -55.05 -10.38 39.87
CA LEU A 49 -54.23 -11.15 38.94
C LEU A 49 -53.72 -10.27 37.79
N CYS A 50 -54.56 -9.42 37.19
CA CYS A 50 -54.14 -8.44 36.19
C CYS A 50 -53.13 -7.44 36.77
N LEU A 51 -53.33 -6.95 37.99
CA LEU A 51 -52.38 -6.07 38.68
C LEU A 51 -51.06 -6.80 38.95
N LEU A 52 -51.08 -8.07 39.36
CA LEU A 52 -49.88 -8.88 39.55
C LEU A 52 -49.14 -9.13 38.23
N VAL A 53 -49.85 -9.38 37.13
CA VAL A 53 -49.26 -9.53 35.79
C VAL A 53 -48.67 -8.20 35.30
N VAL A 54 -49.32 -7.06 35.54
CA VAL A 54 -48.78 -5.72 35.23
C VAL A 54 -47.56 -5.42 36.09
N ILE A 55 -47.60 -5.71 37.40
CA ILE A 55 -46.44 -5.54 38.31
C ILE A 55 -45.29 -6.46 37.89
N LEU A 56 -45.56 -7.72 37.53
CA LEU A 56 -44.53 -8.65 37.05
C LEU A 56 -43.97 -8.20 35.69
N ALA A 57 -44.79 -7.67 34.78
CA ALA A 57 -44.32 -7.13 33.49
C ALA A 57 -43.51 -5.85 33.68
N VAL A 58 -43.92 -4.95 34.58
CA VAL A 58 -43.17 -3.74 34.95
C VAL A 58 -41.87 -4.12 35.66
N VAL A 59 -41.86 -5.09 36.57
CA VAL A 59 -40.64 -5.59 37.22
C VAL A 59 -39.73 -6.29 36.22
N PHE A 60 -40.23 -7.09 35.28
CA PHE A 60 -39.42 -7.66 34.20
C PHE A 60 -38.87 -6.58 33.26
N SER A 61 -39.65 -5.54 32.94
CA SER A 61 -39.20 -4.45 32.08
C SER A 61 -38.18 -3.53 32.76
N LEU A 62 -38.35 -3.25 34.06
CA LEU A 62 -37.38 -2.51 34.87
C LEU A 62 -36.11 -3.33 35.10
N ARG A 63 -36.23 -4.64 35.32
CA ARG A 63 -35.08 -5.55 35.48
C ARG A 63 -34.31 -5.73 34.17
N LYS A 64 -35.02 -5.86 33.04
CA LYS A 64 -34.38 -5.81 31.72
C LYS A 64 -33.68 -4.46 31.48
N SER A 65 -34.29 -3.37 31.92
CA SER A 65 -33.70 -2.02 31.91
C SER A 65 -32.57 -1.80 32.94
N SER A 66 -32.28 -2.76 33.82
CA SER A 66 -31.19 -2.67 34.81
C SER A 66 -30.06 -3.69 34.62
N ASP A 67 -30.32 -4.79 33.90
CA ASP A 67 -29.32 -5.83 33.58
C ASP A 67 -28.67 -5.62 32.19
N GLU A 68 -29.22 -4.78 31.31
CA GLU A 68 -28.54 -4.29 30.10
C GLU A 68 -27.47 -3.22 30.46
N LYS A 69 -26.32 -3.66 31.00
CA LYS A 69 -25.08 -2.86 31.01
C LYS A 69 -24.72 -2.43 29.59
N ALA A 70 -24.17 -1.23 29.41
CA ALA A 70 -23.77 -0.78 28.08
C ALA A 70 -22.52 -1.54 27.60
N GLU A 71 -22.52 -1.94 26.33
CA GLU A 71 -21.50 -2.84 25.77
C GLU A 71 -20.11 -2.18 25.80
N GLY A 72 -19.18 -2.79 26.53
CA GLY A 72 -17.84 -2.27 26.79
C GLY A 72 -17.66 -1.58 28.15
N GLU A 73 -18.71 -1.43 28.97
CA GLU A 73 -18.60 -0.79 30.30
C GLU A 73 -17.66 -1.54 31.25
N LEU A 74 -17.62 -2.88 31.18
CA LEU A 74 -16.83 -3.69 32.10
C LEU A 74 -15.33 -3.58 31.78
N TRP A 75 -14.96 -3.53 30.51
CA TRP A 75 -13.59 -3.28 30.08
C TRP A 75 -13.19 -1.79 30.13
N LEU A 76 -14.11 -0.85 29.91
CA LEU A 76 -13.87 0.60 30.15
C LEU A 76 -13.66 0.94 31.63
N GLN A 77 -14.12 0.08 32.55
CA GLN A 77 -13.90 0.20 34.01
C GLN A 77 -12.72 -0.66 34.51
N ALA A 78 -12.09 -1.47 33.65
CA ALA A 78 -10.87 -2.19 33.99
C ALA A 78 -9.72 -1.20 34.21
N ALA A 79 -8.85 -1.51 35.16
CA ALA A 79 -7.66 -0.71 35.43
C ALA A 79 -6.59 -0.91 34.35
N ASP A 80 -5.79 0.12 34.12
CA ASP A 80 -4.67 0.07 33.19
C ASP A 80 -3.50 -0.69 33.84
N GLU A 81 -3.40 -1.99 33.55
CA GLU A 81 -2.36 -2.88 34.09
C GLU A 81 -1.28 -3.20 33.04
N GLU A 82 -0.01 -2.94 33.37
CA GLU A 82 1.14 -3.23 32.51
C GLU A 82 1.33 -4.76 32.32
N LEU A 83 1.24 -5.25 31.08
CA LEU A 83 1.32 -6.67 30.75
C LEU A 83 2.75 -7.10 30.40
N GLN A 84 3.57 -7.29 31.42
CA GLN A 84 4.92 -7.84 31.26
C GLN A 84 4.94 -9.33 30.84
N GLN A 85 3.86 -10.09 31.09
CA GLN A 85 3.67 -11.47 30.62
C GLN A 85 2.19 -11.76 30.33
N PRO A 86 1.88 -12.68 29.37
CA PRO A 86 0.51 -13.09 29.08
C PRO A 86 -0.16 -13.79 30.26
N ARG A 87 -1.30 -13.28 30.71
CA ARG A 87 -2.12 -13.90 31.76
C ARG A 87 -3.18 -14.79 31.11
N CYS A 88 -2.80 -16.03 30.78
CA CYS A 88 -3.66 -16.99 30.11
C CYS A 88 -4.32 -17.99 31.09
N PRO A 89 -5.65 -18.24 30.98
CA PRO A 89 -6.34 -19.22 31.82
C PRO A 89 -5.99 -20.68 31.42
N PRO A 90 -6.24 -21.67 32.30
CA PRO A 90 -5.86 -23.07 32.08
C PRO A 90 -6.29 -23.62 30.71
N GLY A 91 -5.35 -24.29 30.04
CA GLY A 91 -5.52 -24.83 28.69
C GLY A 91 -5.15 -23.87 27.55
N PHE A 92 -5.01 -22.56 27.80
CA PHE A 92 -4.40 -21.63 26.84
C PHE A 92 -2.87 -21.66 26.98
N SER A 93 -2.23 -22.65 26.35
CA SER A 93 -0.77 -22.82 26.36
C SER A 93 0.00 -21.79 25.51
N ARG A 94 -0.70 -20.93 24.76
CA ARG A 94 -0.15 -19.77 24.06
C ARG A 94 -1.23 -18.66 23.98
N PRO A 95 -0.83 -17.38 23.86
CA PRO A 95 -1.70 -16.32 23.35
C PRO A 95 -2.35 -16.71 22.01
N PRO A 96 -3.68 -16.72 21.88
CA PRO A 96 -4.33 -16.76 20.58
C PRO A 96 -4.26 -15.37 19.92
N LEU A 97 -4.40 -15.33 18.60
CA LEU A 97 -4.41 -14.11 17.80
C LEU A 97 -5.79 -13.90 17.13
N ILE A 98 -6.43 -12.77 17.38
CA ILE A 98 -7.66 -12.34 16.70
C ILE A 98 -7.34 -11.22 15.72
N LEU A 99 -7.63 -11.44 14.45
CA LEU A 99 -7.59 -10.44 13.39
C LEU A 99 -8.99 -9.89 13.12
N VAL A 100 -9.23 -8.63 13.47
CA VAL A 100 -10.50 -7.92 13.25
C VAL A 100 -10.35 -6.94 12.09
N SER A 101 -11.27 -7.00 11.12
CA SER A 101 -11.36 -6.04 10.02
C SER A 101 -12.68 -5.26 10.05
N LEU A 102 -12.55 -3.94 9.94
CA LEU A 102 -13.62 -2.96 9.86
C LEU A 102 -13.59 -2.36 8.44
N ASP A 103 -14.38 -2.91 7.52
CA ASP A 103 -14.32 -2.60 6.08
C ASP A 103 -14.49 -1.10 5.84
N GLY A 104 -13.60 -0.49 5.05
CA GLY A 104 -13.69 0.94 4.70
C GLY A 104 -13.46 1.94 5.85
N PHE A 105 -12.98 1.51 7.03
CA PHE A 105 -12.69 2.42 8.15
C PHE A 105 -11.46 3.29 7.82
N ARG A 106 -11.71 4.47 7.25
CA ARG A 106 -10.70 5.50 6.99
C ARG A 106 -10.04 5.97 8.28
N SER A 107 -8.71 6.13 8.27
CA SER A 107 -7.91 6.56 9.43
C SER A 107 -8.45 7.83 10.11
N GLN A 108 -8.85 8.82 9.31
CA GLN A 108 -9.38 10.12 9.75
C GLN A 108 -10.57 10.00 10.73
N TYR A 109 -11.37 8.94 10.66
CA TYR A 109 -12.49 8.75 11.60
C TYR A 109 -12.04 8.62 13.07
N LEU A 110 -10.80 8.19 13.33
CA LEU A 110 -10.22 8.16 14.69
C LEU A 110 -9.95 9.57 15.27
N GLU A 111 -9.92 10.59 14.42
CA GLU A 111 -9.79 12.00 14.80
C GLU A 111 -11.17 12.68 14.77
N ASP A 112 -11.82 12.73 13.61
CA ASP A 112 -13.09 13.43 13.35
C ASP A 112 -14.24 13.00 14.28
N HIS A 113 -14.22 11.74 14.74
CA HIS A 113 -15.28 11.14 15.56
C HIS A 113 -14.76 10.56 16.88
N SER A 114 -13.58 11.01 17.33
CA SER A 114 -12.87 10.49 18.51
C SER A 114 -13.75 10.39 19.78
N SER A 115 -14.63 11.36 20.04
CA SER A 115 -15.53 11.37 21.21
C SER A 115 -16.62 10.28 21.19
N HIS A 116 -16.89 9.66 20.04
CA HIS A 116 -17.89 8.60 19.85
C HIS A 116 -17.28 7.20 19.76
N LEU A 117 -15.95 7.11 19.66
CA LEU A 117 -15.17 5.88 19.48
C LEU A 117 -14.48 5.50 20.79
N ARG A 118 -15.25 5.31 21.88
CA ARG A 118 -14.69 5.16 23.24
C ARG A 118 -13.93 3.85 23.41
N ILE A 119 -14.39 2.76 22.82
CA ILE A 119 -13.73 1.46 22.92
C ILE A 119 -12.48 1.44 22.04
N ILE A 120 -12.62 1.84 20.79
CA ILE A 120 -11.55 1.85 19.80
C ILE A 120 -10.42 2.81 20.24
N ASN A 121 -10.74 3.98 20.81
CA ASN A 121 -9.71 4.89 21.33
C ASN A 121 -9.02 4.37 22.60
N LYS A 122 -9.70 3.64 23.50
CA LYS A 122 -8.97 3.02 24.62
C LYS A 122 -8.05 1.90 24.12
N LEU A 123 -8.47 1.05 23.18
CA LEU A 123 -7.60 0.02 22.58
C LEU A 123 -6.38 0.63 21.86
N ARG A 124 -6.60 1.74 21.16
CA ARG A 124 -5.58 2.55 20.47
C ARG A 124 -4.58 3.19 21.43
N ASN A 125 -5.06 3.71 22.56
CA ASN A 125 -4.22 4.38 23.57
C ASN A 125 -3.43 3.36 24.39
N ASP A 126 -4.10 2.31 24.88
CA ASP A 126 -3.47 1.30 25.74
C ASP A 126 -2.42 0.46 24.97
N GLY A 127 -2.67 0.19 23.68
CA GLY A 127 -1.86 -0.71 22.86
C GLY A 127 -0.76 -0.04 22.01
N THR A 128 -0.55 -0.61 20.82
CA THR A 128 0.31 -0.05 19.77
C THR A 128 -0.54 0.36 18.57
N THR A 129 -0.37 1.59 18.09
CA THR A 129 -1.11 2.13 16.93
C THR A 129 -0.19 2.92 16.00
N THR A 130 -0.69 3.32 14.84
CA THR A 130 0.01 4.17 13.87
C THR A 130 -0.96 5.24 13.34
N PRO A 131 -0.50 6.45 12.95
CA PRO A 131 -1.37 7.48 12.39
C PRO A 131 -2.20 7.00 11.18
N TYR A 132 -1.65 6.07 10.40
CA TYR A 132 -2.39 5.30 9.42
C TYR A 132 -1.65 4.03 8.98
N LEU A 133 -2.43 3.04 8.56
CA LEU A 133 -1.98 1.87 7.81
C LEU A 133 -2.12 2.14 6.31
N ARG A 134 -1.07 1.87 5.52
CA ARG A 134 -1.13 1.98 4.05
C ARG A 134 -1.63 0.69 3.42
N SER A 135 -2.69 0.80 2.64
CA SER A 135 -3.24 -0.26 1.78
C SER A 135 -2.36 -0.58 0.56
N VAL A 136 -2.53 -1.74 -0.07
CA VAL A 136 -2.03 -1.99 -1.43
C VAL A 136 -2.91 -1.33 -2.48
N TYR A 137 -2.36 -1.10 -3.68
CA TYR A 137 -3.11 -0.63 -4.84
C TYR A 137 -3.69 -1.81 -5.66
N PRO A 138 -4.94 -1.73 -6.15
CA PRO A 138 -5.94 -0.72 -5.84
C PRO A 138 -6.49 -0.88 -4.43
N THR A 139 -6.90 0.23 -3.81
CA THR A 139 -7.43 0.27 -2.43
C THR A 139 -8.85 -0.32 -2.33
N LYS A 140 -8.95 -1.63 -2.58
CA LYS A 140 -10.16 -2.44 -2.71
C LYS A 140 -10.18 -3.63 -1.75
N THR A 141 -11.39 -4.06 -1.42
CA THR A 141 -11.71 -5.04 -0.38
C THR A 141 -10.98 -6.37 -0.51
N PHE A 142 -11.23 -7.11 -1.60
CA PHE A 142 -10.66 -8.44 -1.78
C PHE A 142 -9.14 -8.43 -2.00
N PRO A 143 -8.55 -7.48 -2.76
CA PRO A 143 -7.11 -7.29 -2.79
C PRO A 143 -6.53 -7.11 -1.38
N ASN A 144 -6.93 -6.06 -0.65
CA ASN A 144 -6.29 -5.67 0.60
C ASN A 144 -6.47 -6.69 1.73
N HIS A 145 -7.68 -7.23 1.92
CA HIS A 145 -7.89 -8.31 2.88
C HIS A 145 -7.03 -9.54 2.57
N TYR A 146 -6.81 -9.87 1.30
CA TYR A 146 -6.00 -11.03 0.94
C TYR A 146 -4.49 -10.73 1.03
N SER A 147 -4.05 -9.50 0.73
CA SER A 147 -2.68 -9.03 1.00
C SER A 147 -2.34 -9.10 2.49
N ILE A 148 -3.22 -8.63 3.39
CA ILE A 148 -3.05 -8.66 4.85
C ILE A 148 -2.73 -10.08 5.36
N VAL A 149 -3.41 -11.10 4.81
CA VAL A 149 -3.25 -12.50 5.26
C VAL A 149 -2.25 -13.31 4.46
N THR A 150 -1.60 -12.76 3.43
CA THR A 150 -0.56 -13.44 2.63
C THR A 150 0.79 -12.73 2.61
N GLY A 151 0.82 -11.44 2.98
CA GLY A 151 1.98 -10.55 2.87
C GLY A 151 2.37 -10.23 1.43
N LEU A 152 1.52 -10.51 0.45
CA LEU A 152 1.80 -10.38 -0.97
C LEU A 152 1.12 -9.16 -1.58
N TYR A 153 1.69 -8.65 -2.68
CA TYR A 153 1.00 -7.69 -3.54
C TYR A 153 -0.12 -8.34 -4.40
N PRO A 154 -1.12 -7.58 -4.85
CA PRO A 154 -2.23 -8.12 -5.65
C PRO A 154 -1.82 -8.79 -6.95
N GLU A 155 -0.71 -8.36 -7.56
CA GLU A 155 -0.15 -9.03 -8.72
C GLU A 155 0.42 -10.42 -8.40
N SER A 156 1.11 -10.56 -7.26
CA SER A 156 1.68 -11.83 -6.79
C SER A 156 0.63 -12.83 -6.30
N HIS A 157 -0.42 -12.36 -5.61
CA HIS A 157 -1.48 -13.22 -5.06
C HIS A 157 -2.72 -13.38 -5.98
N GLY A 158 -2.74 -12.67 -7.11
CA GLY A 158 -3.69 -12.86 -8.22
C GLY A 158 -5.12 -12.38 -7.98
N ILE A 159 -5.40 -11.73 -6.85
CA ILE A 159 -6.71 -11.13 -6.52
C ILE A 159 -6.58 -9.62 -6.71
N VAL A 160 -6.69 -9.17 -7.97
CA VAL A 160 -6.30 -7.80 -8.37
C VAL A 160 -7.40 -6.76 -8.22
N ASP A 161 -8.67 -7.19 -8.14
CA ASP A 161 -9.84 -6.35 -7.86
C ASP A 161 -11.03 -7.24 -7.43
N ASN A 162 -12.10 -6.63 -6.92
CA ASN A 162 -13.40 -7.25 -6.62
C ASN A 162 -14.13 -7.76 -7.91
N LYS A 163 -13.61 -7.41 -9.10
CA LYS A 163 -14.01 -7.88 -10.44
C LYS A 163 -12.80 -7.96 -11.37
N MET A 164 -12.52 -9.15 -11.94
CA MET A 164 -11.38 -9.35 -12.84
C MET A 164 -11.67 -10.43 -13.89
N TYR A 165 -10.80 -10.54 -14.90
CA TYR A 165 -10.86 -11.54 -15.97
C TYR A 165 -9.52 -12.27 -16.08
N ASP A 166 -9.55 -13.57 -16.37
CA ASP A 166 -8.34 -14.37 -16.60
C ASP A 166 -8.38 -14.99 -17.99
N VAL A 167 -7.61 -14.41 -18.91
CA VAL A 167 -7.54 -14.80 -20.32
C VAL A 167 -7.15 -16.27 -20.53
N THR A 168 -6.34 -16.87 -19.65
CA THR A 168 -5.96 -18.30 -19.80
C THR A 168 -7.06 -19.27 -19.34
N GLN A 169 -8.07 -18.77 -18.64
CA GLN A 169 -9.25 -19.53 -18.23
C GLN A 169 -10.48 -19.17 -19.08
N ASN A 170 -10.44 -18.01 -19.74
CA ASN A 170 -11.58 -17.32 -20.37
C ASN A 170 -12.76 -17.09 -19.40
N THR A 171 -12.44 -16.71 -18.16
CA THR A 171 -13.42 -16.65 -17.06
C THR A 171 -13.41 -15.29 -16.37
N PHE A 172 -14.58 -14.86 -15.90
CA PHE A 172 -14.75 -13.66 -15.07
C PHE A 172 -14.91 -14.02 -13.59
N PHE A 173 -14.15 -13.36 -12.73
CA PHE A 173 -14.32 -13.38 -11.29
C PHE A 173 -15.20 -12.23 -10.83
N SER A 174 -16.15 -12.50 -9.93
CA SER A 174 -16.81 -11.47 -9.13
C SER A 174 -17.33 -12.03 -7.80
N LEU A 175 -17.39 -11.16 -6.79
CA LEU A 175 -17.84 -11.52 -5.43
C LEU A 175 -19.27 -12.10 -5.36
N LYS A 176 -20.07 -11.93 -6.42
CA LYS A 176 -21.45 -12.42 -6.57
C LYS A 176 -21.59 -13.66 -7.47
N SER A 177 -20.48 -14.31 -7.83
CA SER A 177 -20.45 -15.46 -8.75
C SER A 177 -19.80 -16.68 -8.09
N GLU A 178 -20.13 -17.87 -8.56
CA GLU A 178 -19.56 -19.13 -8.05
C GLU A 178 -18.03 -19.21 -8.23
N GLU A 179 -17.48 -18.48 -9.19
CA GLU A 179 -16.04 -18.30 -9.40
C GLU A 179 -15.32 -17.67 -8.20
N LYS A 180 -16.04 -17.01 -7.28
CA LYS A 180 -15.49 -16.61 -5.96
C LYS A 180 -14.95 -17.83 -5.18
N PHE A 181 -15.50 -19.03 -5.40
CA PHE A 181 -15.11 -20.26 -4.71
C PHE A 181 -14.10 -21.12 -5.51
N ASN A 182 -13.70 -20.71 -6.71
CA ASN A 182 -12.71 -21.41 -7.51
C ASN A 182 -11.28 -21.09 -7.00
N PRO A 183 -10.52 -22.07 -6.46
CA PRO A 183 -9.21 -21.81 -5.87
C PRO A 183 -8.15 -21.33 -6.87
N LYS A 184 -8.36 -21.47 -8.19
CA LYS A 184 -7.42 -20.96 -9.22
C LYS A 184 -7.24 -19.43 -9.19
N TRP A 185 -8.18 -18.71 -8.58
CA TRP A 185 -8.04 -17.26 -8.39
C TRP A 185 -7.01 -16.92 -7.30
N TYR A 186 -6.88 -17.76 -6.29
CA TYR A 186 -6.18 -17.47 -5.03
C TYR A 186 -4.76 -18.06 -5.04
N GLN A 187 -3.74 -17.21 -5.22
CA GLN A 187 -2.32 -17.59 -5.16
C GLN A 187 -1.70 -17.25 -3.79
N GLY A 188 -0.45 -17.67 -3.55
CA GLY A 188 0.23 -17.49 -2.27
C GLY A 188 -0.25 -18.44 -1.17
N GLU A 189 -0.04 -18.06 0.08
CA GLU A 189 -0.42 -18.86 1.24
C GLU A 189 -1.00 -17.99 2.37
N PRO A 190 -2.31 -18.07 2.63
CA PRO A 190 -2.93 -17.36 3.73
C PRO A 190 -2.43 -17.84 5.10
N VAL A 191 -2.33 -16.93 6.08
CA VAL A 191 -1.80 -17.20 7.44
C VAL A 191 -2.51 -18.37 8.14
N TRP A 192 -3.79 -18.61 7.87
CA TRP A 192 -4.49 -19.80 8.39
C TRP A 192 -3.90 -21.12 7.84
N ILE A 193 -3.53 -21.18 6.56
CA ILE A 193 -2.83 -22.34 5.98
C ILE A 193 -1.43 -22.49 6.59
N THR A 194 -0.70 -21.39 6.76
CA THR A 194 0.65 -21.37 7.35
C THR A 194 0.65 -21.82 8.81
N ALA A 195 -0.37 -21.43 9.59
CA ALA A 195 -0.62 -21.88 10.95
C ALA A 195 -0.99 -23.37 11.01
N MET A 196 -1.93 -23.83 10.17
CA MET A 196 -2.34 -25.24 10.10
C MET A 196 -1.20 -26.18 9.70
N ARG A 197 -0.36 -25.80 8.74
CA ARG A 197 0.86 -26.55 8.39
C ARG A 197 1.85 -26.67 9.54
N GLN A 198 1.81 -25.73 10.49
CA GLN A 198 2.64 -25.70 11.69
C GLN A 198 1.89 -26.17 12.95
N LYS A 199 0.80 -26.94 12.76
CA LYS A 199 0.01 -27.64 13.79
C LYS A 199 -0.77 -26.74 14.75
N LEU A 200 -1.01 -25.49 14.36
CA LEU A 200 -1.98 -24.61 15.00
C LEU A 200 -3.35 -24.78 14.35
N LYS A 201 -4.42 -24.27 14.98
CA LYS A 201 -5.78 -24.29 14.43
C LYS A 201 -6.28 -22.89 14.05
N ALA A 202 -7.15 -22.81 13.03
CA ALA A 202 -7.67 -21.56 12.50
C ALA A 202 -9.21 -21.48 12.49
N GLY A 203 -9.77 -20.37 12.97
CA GLY A 203 -11.21 -20.09 13.09
C GLY A 203 -11.64 -18.77 12.44
N THR A 204 -12.06 -18.78 11.18
CA THR A 204 -12.34 -17.56 10.42
C THR A 204 -13.84 -17.22 10.38
N PHE A 205 -14.28 -16.20 11.11
CA PHE A 205 -15.64 -15.65 10.95
C PHE A 205 -15.65 -14.58 9.86
N PHE A 206 -15.76 -15.07 8.63
CA PHE A 206 -15.59 -14.34 7.36
C PHE A 206 -14.17 -13.80 7.16
N TRP A 207 -13.60 -14.07 5.99
CA TRP A 207 -12.48 -13.36 5.40
C TRP A 207 -12.45 -13.65 3.89
N PRO A 208 -12.07 -12.70 3.01
CA PRO A 208 -11.83 -12.98 1.61
C PRO A 208 -10.86 -14.16 1.40
N GLY A 209 -11.36 -15.23 0.79
CA GLY A 209 -10.60 -16.47 0.55
C GLY A 209 -10.69 -17.53 1.65
N SER A 210 -11.22 -17.26 2.84
CA SER A 210 -11.30 -18.28 3.90
C SER A 210 -12.42 -19.31 3.71
N ASP A 211 -13.44 -18.96 2.92
CA ASP A 211 -14.45 -19.90 2.41
C ASP A 211 -14.08 -20.49 1.03
N VAL A 212 -12.78 -20.55 0.71
CA VAL A 212 -12.23 -21.13 -0.52
C VAL A 212 -11.19 -22.22 -0.19
N ARG A 213 -11.16 -23.31 -0.97
CA ARG A 213 -10.28 -24.47 -0.75
C ARG A 213 -8.85 -24.22 -1.26
N ILE A 214 -8.17 -23.24 -0.67
CA ILE A 214 -6.81 -22.81 -1.05
C ILE A 214 -5.79 -23.89 -0.68
N ASN A 215 -4.90 -24.24 -1.63
CA ASN A 215 -3.92 -25.33 -1.48
C ASN A 215 -4.53 -26.67 -1.01
N GLY A 216 -5.80 -26.93 -1.37
CA GLY A 216 -6.54 -28.14 -1.00
C GLY A 216 -7.31 -28.08 0.32
N SER A 217 -7.13 -27.04 1.12
CA SER A 217 -7.65 -26.92 2.49
C SER A 217 -8.56 -25.71 2.71
N PHE A 218 -9.43 -25.81 3.70
CA PHE A 218 -10.11 -24.69 4.36
C PHE A 218 -9.47 -24.49 5.75
N PRO A 219 -9.73 -23.37 6.47
CA PRO A 219 -9.51 -23.29 7.92
C PRO A 219 -10.22 -24.43 8.67
N ASP A 220 -9.76 -24.80 9.87
CA ASP A 220 -10.41 -25.81 10.72
C ASP A 220 -11.88 -25.47 11.00
N LEU A 221 -12.16 -24.20 11.26
CA LEU A 221 -13.49 -23.63 11.44
C LEU A 221 -13.62 -22.41 10.53
N TYR A 222 -14.64 -22.39 9.68
CA TYR A 222 -14.95 -21.24 8.83
C TYR A 222 -16.45 -21.04 8.68
N LYS A 223 -16.84 -19.87 8.18
CA LYS A 223 -18.21 -19.58 7.75
C LYS A 223 -18.17 -19.09 6.31
N SER A 224 -18.96 -19.71 5.43
CA SER A 224 -19.23 -19.16 4.10
C SER A 224 -19.90 -17.80 4.23
N TYR A 225 -19.51 -16.83 3.40
CA TYR A 225 -19.93 -15.45 3.54
C TYR A 225 -21.46 -15.27 3.40
N ASP A 226 -22.10 -14.79 4.47
CA ASP A 226 -23.51 -14.36 4.48
C ASP A 226 -23.66 -13.02 5.21
N ARG A 227 -23.93 -11.97 4.44
CA ARG A 227 -24.13 -10.60 4.92
C ARG A 227 -25.26 -10.46 5.95
N ASN A 228 -26.23 -11.37 5.96
CA ASN A 228 -27.39 -11.31 6.84
C ASN A 228 -27.06 -11.67 8.30
N ILE A 229 -25.91 -12.31 8.56
CA ILE A 229 -25.50 -12.65 9.93
C ILE A 229 -25.09 -11.38 10.68
N HIS A 230 -25.87 -11.01 11.69
CA HIS A 230 -25.65 -9.82 12.52
C HIS A 230 -24.32 -9.87 13.30
N PHE A 231 -23.68 -8.71 13.46
CA PHE A 231 -22.34 -8.59 14.07
C PHE A 231 -22.22 -9.22 15.46
N LYS A 232 -23.24 -9.07 16.32
CA LYS A 232 -23.30 -9.71 17.65
C LYS A 232 -23.24 -11.24 17.58
N GLN A 233 -23.84 -11.85 16.56
CA GLN A 233 -23.78 -13.30 16.35
C GLN A 233 -22.38 -13.74 15.90
N ARG A 234 -21.68 -12.93 15.09
CA ARG A 234 -20.29 -13.20 14.68
C ARG A 234 -19.35 -13.23 15.89
N VAL A 235 -19.46 -12.23 16.77
CA VAL A 235 -18.73 -12.16 18.04
C VAL A 235 -19.11 -13.31 18.98
N THR A 236 -20.39 -13.65 19.08
CA THR A 236 -20.87 -14.78 19.91
C THR A 236 -20.26 -16.11 19.45
N THR A 237 -20.24 -16.40 18.15
CA THR A 237 -19.60 -17.63 17.64
C THR A 237 -18.08 -17.62 17.77
N LEU A 238 -17.42 -16.45 17.71
CA LEU A 238 -16.00 -16.35 18.05
C LEU A 238 -15.75 -16.73 19.52
N PHE A 239 -16.65 -16.36 20.45
CA PHE A 239 -16.60 -16.84 21.84
C PHE A 239 -16.94 -18.33 21.99
N GLU A 240 -17.87 -18.88 21.22
CA GLU A 240 -18.13 -20.33 21.17
C GLU A 240 -16.84 -21.09 20.80
N TRP A 241 -16.10 -20.60 19.81
CA TRP A 241 -14.82 -21.16 19.39
C TRP A 241 -13.72 -21.00 20.44
N LEU A 242 -13.61 -19.83 21.10
CA LEU A 242 -12.69 -19.63 22.23
C LEU A 242 -13.01 -20.50 23.45
N SER A 243 -14.26 -20.96 23.60
CA SER A 243 -14.67 -21.89 24.66
C SER A 243 -14.47 -23.38 24.32
N LEU A 244 -13.98 -23.72 23.12
CA LEU A 244 -13.66 -25.12 22.75
C LEU A 244 -12.53 -25.72 23.60
N PRO A 245 -12.45 -27.07 23.71
CA PRO A 245 -11.35 -27.77 24.37
C PRO A 245 -9.97 -27.46 23.77
N GLN A 246 -8.92 -27.58 24.58
CA GLN A 246 -7.54 -27.52 24.09
C GLN A 246 -7.29 -28.63 23.06
N GLY A 247 -6.80 -28.28 21.87
CA GLY A 247 -6.62 -29.20 20.74
C GLY A 247 -7.76 -29.21 19.73
N GLU A 248 -8.95 -28.68 20.08
CA GLU A 248 -10.03 -28.37 19.14
C GLU A 248 -10.13 -26.86 18.86
N ARG A 249 -9.87 -26.04 19.89
CA ARG A 249 -9.87 -24.59 19.85
C ARG A 249 -8.81 -24.01 18.87
N PRO A 250 -9.15 -23.02 18.04
CA PRO A 250 -8.18 -22.27 17.24
C PRO A 250 -7.15 -21.48 18.05
N ASP A 251 -5.96 -21.31 17.47
CA ASP A 251 -4.93 -20.36 17.89
C ASP A 251 -5.05 -19.04 17.10
N PHE A 252 -5.50 -19.09 15.84
CA PHE A 252 -5.73 -17.92 14.97
C PHE A 252 -7.22 -17.74 14.65
N TYR A 253 -7.71 -16.50 14.71
CA TYR A 253 -9.10 -16.15 14.45
C TYR A 253 -9.21 -14.98 13.47
N THR A 254 -10.28 -14.95 12.67
CA THR A 254 -10.71 -13.72 11.97
C THR A 254 -12.12 -13.30 12.37
N LEU A 255 -12.37 -12.00 12.35
CA LEU A 255 -13.68 -11.37 12.46
C LEU A 255 -13.76 -10.21 11.47
N TYR A 256 -14.74 -10.23 10.57
CA TYR A 256 -14.94 -9.18 9.58
C TYR A 256 -16.33 -8.53 9.73
N LEU A 257 -16.41 -7.20 9.64
CA LEU A 257 -17.64 -6.39 9.65
C LEU A 257 -17.69 -5.48 8.39
N GLU A 258 -18.83 -5.44 7.69
CA GLU A 258 -19.04 -4.64 6.46
C GLU A 258 -19.22 -3.12 6.69
N GLU A 259 -19.01 -2.63 7.90
CA GLU A 259 -19.19 -1.21 8.28
C GLU A 259 -17.88 -0.67 8.85
N PRO A 260 -17.50 0.58 8.55
CA PRO A 260 -18.33 1.64 7.94
C PRO A 260 -18.44 1.68 6.39
N ASP A 261 -17.76 0.82 5.62
CA ASP A 261 -17.81 0.84 4.13
C ASP A 261 -19.22 0.95 3.57
N SER A 262 -20.10 0.05 4.00
CA SER A 262 -21.48 -0.07 3.52
C SER A 262 -22.29 1.21 3.69
N THR A 263 -22.13 1.89 4.84
CA THR A 263 -22.73 3.20 5.10
C THR A 263 -22.03 4.31 4.31
N GLY A 264 -20.70 4.30 4.24
CA GLY A 264 -19.91 5.26 3.47
C GLY A 264 -20.28 5.25 1.99
N HIS A 265 -20.31 4.08 1.37
CA HIS A 265 -20.78 3.86 0.00
C HIS A 265 -22.19 4.40 -0.25
N ARG A 266 -23.12 4.26 0.71
CA ARG A 266 -24.52 4.68 0.54
C ARG A 266 -24.76 6.18 0.79
N TYR A 267 -24.06 6.78 1.75
CA TYR A 267 -24.38 8.12 2.26
C TYR A 267 -23.25 9.16 2.11
N GLY A 268 -22.03 8.72 1.82
CA GLY A 268 -20.83 9.56 1.76
C GLY A 268 -20.02 9.50 3.05
N PRO A 269 -18.67 9.53 2.99
CA PRO A 269 -17.82 9.46 4.17
C PRO A 269 -18.05 10.58 5.21
N ALA A 270 -18.61 11.73 4.81
CA ALA A 270 -18.89 12.87 5.70
C ALA A 270 -20.34 12.92 6.26
N SER A 271 -21.09 11.82 6.15
CA SER A 271 -22.52 11.76 6.48
C SER A 271 -22.80 11.53 7.97
N SER A 272 -23.97 11.97 8.46
CA SER A 272 -24.41 11.69 9.86
C SER A 272 -24.81 10.23 10.09
N GLN A 273 -24.95 9.45 9.00
CA GLN A 273 -25.11 8.00 9.05
C GLN A 273 -23.78 7.30 9.36
N ILE A 274 -22.64 7.79 8.85
CA ILE A 274 -21.30 7.26 9.17
C ILE A 274 -21.06 7.26 10.68
N LEU A 275 -21.44 8.34 11.38
CA LEU A 275 -21.29 8.41 12.84
C LEU A 275 -22.07 7.30 13.57
N GLN A 276 -23.27 6.95 13.10
CA GLN A 276 -24.08 5.86 13.66
C GLN A 276 -23.49 4.48 13.36
N ALA A 277 -22.91 4.29 12.17
CA ALA A 277 -22.20 3.06 11.82
C ALA A 277 -20.94 2.87 12.67
N LEU A 278 -20.16 3.94 12.86
CA LEU A 278 -18.98 3.98 13.72
C LEU A 278 -19.30 3.71 15.19
N GLU A 279 -20.32 4.37 15.76
CA GLU A 279 -20.80 4.07 17.11
C GLU A 279 -21.27 2.62 17.27
N ASN A 280 -21.92 2.05 16.25
CA ASN A 280 -22.34 0.65 16.28
C ASN A 280 -21.15 -0.30 16.24
N VAL A 281 -20.12 0.00 15.44
CA VAL A 281 -18.87 -0.76 15.40
C VAL A 281 -18.10 -0.67 16.73
N ASP A 282 -18.02 0.52 17.35
CA ASP A 282 -17.41 0.71 18.67
C ASP A 282 -18.12 -0.13 19.75
N LYS A 283 -19.46 -0.19 19.74
CA LYS A 283 -20.26 -1.06 20.63
C LYS A 283 -20.01 -2.56 20.40
N ILE A 284 -19.79 -2.98 19.14
CA ILE A 284 -19.40 -4.37 18.83
C ILE A 284 -17.97 -4.69 19.30
N MET A 285 -17.04 -3.73 19.24
CA MET A 285 -15.73 -3.88 19.89
C MET A 285 -15.87 -3.94 21.42
N GLY A 286 -16.80 -3.18 22.01
CA GLY A 286 -17.14 -3.24 23.43
C GLY A 286 -17.64 -4.61 23.84
N MET A 287 -18.56 -5.20 23.06
CA MET A 287 -19.03 -6.58 23.23
C MET A 287 -17.88 -7.60 23.12
N LEU A 288 -16.93 -7.40 22.20
CA LEU A 288 -15.75 -8.25 22.07
C LEU A 288 -14.86 -8.16 23.33
N MET A 289 -14.50 -6.95 23.76
CA MET A 289 -13.60 -6.75 24.91
C MET A 289 -14.24 -7.20 26.23
N ASP A 290 -15.50 -6.82 26.51
CA ASP A 290 -16.22 -7.28 27.70
C ASP A 290 -16.30 -8.81 27.77
N GLY A 291 -16.58 -9.46 26.64
CA GLY A 291 -16.67 -10.93 26.58
C GLY A 291 -15.31 -11.63 26.68
N LEU A 292 -14.20 -10.99 26.30
CA LEU A 292 -12.85 -11.48 26.61
C LEU A 292 -12.48 -11.27 28.08
N THR A 293 -12.85 -10.14 28.68
CA THR A 293 -12.62 -9.87 30.11
C THR A 293 -13.40 -10.84 31.00
N GLN A 294 -14.67 -11.13 30.67
CA GLN A 294 -15.51 -12.14 31.33
C GLN A 294 -14.99 -13.59 31.24
N ARG A 295 -13.93 -13.84 30.45
CA ARG A 295 -13.31 -15.15 30.25
C ARG A 295 -11.85 -15.19 30.72
N ASP A 296 -11.38 -14.15 31.42
CA ASP A 296 -9.98 -13.93 31.80
C ASP A 296 -9.01 -13.92 30.59
N LEU A 297 -9.52 -13.59 29.39
CA LEU A 297 -8.78 -13.64 28.12
C LEU A 297 -8.25 -12.29 27.64
N HIS A 298 -8.78 -11.17 28.12
CA HIS A 298 -8.33 -9.81 27.77
C HIS A 298 -6.83 -9.54 27.97
N HIS A 299 -6.16 -10.28 28.85
CA HIS A 299 -4.71 -10.22 29.12
C HIS A 299 -3.93 -11.44 28.56
N CYS A 300 -4.60 -12.31 27.80
CA CYS A 300 -4.04 -13.49 27.14
C CYS A 300 -4.00 -13.33 25.61
N VAL A 301 -5.04 -12.74 25.03
CA VAL A 301 -5.27 -12.65 23.59
C VAL A 301 -4.44 -11.51 22.98
N ASN A 302 -3.80 -11.77 21.84
CA ASN A 302 -3.33 -10.72 20.95
C ASN A 302 -4.46 -10.34 19.98
N ILE A 303 -4.76 -9.06 19.83
CA ILE A 303 -5.79 -8.54 18.92
C ILE A 303 -5.12 -7.57 17.95
N ILE A 304 -5.40 -7.74 16.66
CA ILE A 304 -5.14 -6.73 15.63
C ILE A 304 -6.50 -6.24 15.13
N ILE A 305 -6.79 -4.95 15.32
CA ILE A 305 -7.92 -4.27 14.68
C ILE A 305 -7.36 -3.42 13.54
N LEU A 306 -7.88 -3.62 12.34
CA LEU A 306 -7.47 -2.86 11.17
C LEU A 306 -8.64 -2.58 10.23
N SER A 307 -8.36 -1.85 9.16
CA SER A 307 -9.18 -1.82 7.96
C SER A 307 -8.32 -2.14 6.73
N ASP A 308 -9.01 -2.39 5.63
CA ASP A 308 -8.45 -2.73 4.34
C ASP A 308 -8.23 -1.51 3.43
N HIS A 309 -9.07 -0.48 3.56
CA HIS A 309 -8.92 0.84 2.94
C HIS A 309 -9.77 1.90 3.66
N GLY A 310 -9.55 3.16 3.31
CA GLY A 310 -10.46 4.28 3.62
C GLY A 310 -11.63 4.45 2.64
N MET A 311 -12.17 5.67 2.60
CA MET A 311 -13.37 6.06 1.83
C MET A 311 -13.31 7.54 1.40
N GLU A 312 -13.71 7.82 0.15
CA GLU A 312 -13.69 9.11 -0.55
C GLU A 312 -15.11 9.51 -1.00
N GLU A 313 -15.40 10.81 -1.09
CA GLU A 313 -16.75 11.32 -1.45
C GLU A 313 -16.96 11.35 -2.98
N ALA A 314 -18.02 10.69 -3.45
CA ALA A 314 -18.37 10.57 -4.86
C ALA A 314 -19.18 11.76 -5.37
N SER A 315 -18.79 12.30 -6.53
CA SER A 315 -19.56 13.35 -7.22
C SER A 315 -19.70 13.06 -8.71
N CYS A 316 -20.89 13.33 -9.25
CA CYS A 316 -21.18 13.37 -10.69
C CYS A 316 -20.24 14.29 -11.49
N GLU A 317 -19.72 15.33 -10.83
CA GLU A 317 -18.85 16.36 -11.43
C GLU A 317 -17.37 15.92 -11.43
N LYS A 318 -17.00 14.99 -10.54
CA LYS A 318 -15.66 14.39 -10.47
C LYS A 318 -15.62 13.01 -11.15
N ALA A 319 -16.25 12.90 -12.30
CA ALA A 319 -16.28 11.69 -13.12
C ALA A 319 -15.77 11.96 -14.54
N ALA A 320 -14.75 11.23 -14.95
CA ALA A 320 -14.23 11.24 -16.31
C ALA A 320 -14.91 10.13 -17.14
N TYR A 321 -15.25 10.43 -18.39
CA TYR A 321 -15.91 9.48 -19.29
C TYR A 321 -15.05 9.27 -20.52
N VAL A 322 -14.64 8.03 -20.82
CA VAL A 322 -13.79 7.75 -21.99
C VAL A 322 -14.48 8.19 -23.29
N SER A 323 -15.81 8.12 -23.36
CA SER A 323 -16.62 8.61 -24.49
C SER A 323 -16.63 10.14 -24.67
N THR A 324 -16.13 10.95 -23.74
CA THR A 324 -15.93 12.40 -23.97
C THR A 324 -14.55 12.71 -24.57
N TYR A 325 -13.64 11.73 -24.62
CA TYR A 325 -12.31 11.86 -25.21
C TYR A 325 -12.17 11.13 -26.56
N LEU A 326 -13.04 10.15 -26.84
CA LEU A 326 -12.99 9.32 -28.05
C LEU A 326 -14.39 9.12 -28.69
N ASN A 327 -14.47 9.36 -30.00
CA ASN A 327 -15.70 9.18 -30.80
C ASN A 327 -16.02 7.71 -31.14
N LYS A 328 -15.14 6.76 -30.82
CA LYS A 328 -15.32 5.32 -31.07
C LYS A 328 -14.88 4.55 -29.82
N THR A 329 -15.83 3.84 -29.23
CA THR A 329 -15.65 3.13 -27.95
C THR A 329 -15.96 1.64 -28.03
N ASP A 330 -16.71 1.20 -29.04
CA ASP A 330 -17.35 -0.12 -29.11
C ASP A 330 -16.36 -1.32 -29.07
N GLY A 331 -15.10 -1.07 -29.42
CA GLY A 331 -14.02 -2.07 -29.41
C GLY A 331 -13.49 -2.43 -28.01
N PHE A 332 -13.87 -1.70 -26.96
CA PHE A 332 -13.42 -1.98 -25.58
C PHE A 332 -14.47 -1.66 -24.51
N ALA A 333 -14.31 -2.26 -23.34
CA ALA A 333 -15.07 -1.96 -22.12
C ALA A 333 -14.15 -1.35 -21.05
N VAL A 334 -14.72 -0.50 -20.18
CA VAL A 334 -14.00 0.12 -19.05
C VAL A 334 -14.47 -0.50 -17.74
N ILE A 335 -13.54 -1.08 -16.98
CA ILE A 335 -13.77 -1.45 -15.58
C ILE A 335 -13.74 -0.14 -14.80
N GLN A 336 -14.92 0.41 -14.50
CA GLN A 336 -15.07 1.74 -13.89
C GLN A 336 -14.57 1.84 -12.44
N GLY A 337 -14.16 3.04 -12.03
CA GLY A 337 -13.72 3.36 -10.66
C GLY A 337 -12.53 4.33 -10.65
N ALA A 338 -11.82 4.42 -9.52
CA ALA A 338 -10.62 5.26 -9.38
C ALA A 338 -9.29 4.56 -9.76
N ALA A 339 -9.32 3.23 -9.87
CA ALA A 339 -8.30 2.40 -10.51
C ALA A 339 -8.90 1.76 -11.78
N ALA A 340 -9.44 2.61 -12.66
CA ALA A 340 -10.17 2.14 -13.82
C ALA A 340 -9.24 1.49 -14.86
N ARG A 341 -9.77 0.53 -15.62
CA ARG A 341 -8.98 -0.30 -16.54
C ARG A 341 -9.73 -0.55 -17.84
N ILE A 342 -9.01 -0.85 -18.92
CA ILE A 342 -9.58 -1.02 -20.26
C ILE A 342 -9.29 -2.43 -20.80
N ARG A 343 -10.32 -3.12 -21.27
CA ARG A 343 -10.22 -4.46 -21.87
C ARG A 343 -10.94 -4.49 -23.23
N PRO A 344 -10.40 -5.13 -24.29
CA PRO A 344 -11.11 -5.30 -25.55
C PRO A 344 -12.46 -6.01 -25.37
N SER A 345 -13.40 -5.71 -26.27
CA SER A 345 -14.75 -6.28 -26.26
C SER A 345 -14.79 -7.75 -26.70
N ARG A 346 -13.85 -8.19 -27.55
CA ARG A 346 -13.73 -9.58 -28.04
C ARG A 346 -12.67 -10.32 -27.23
N LEU A 347 -13.08 -11.41 -26.58
CA LEU A 347 -12.31 -12.15 -25.59
C LEU A 347 -12.52 -13.66 -25.77
N PRO A 348 -11.44 -14.47 -25.73
CA PRO A 348 -10.08 -14.11 -25.34
C PRO A 348 -9.23 -13.48 -26.46
N GLU A 349 -9.72 -13.44 -27.71
CA GLU A 349 -8.87 -13.33 -28.90
C GLU A 349 -8.04 -12.04 -28.96
N ASP A 350 -8.64 -10.89 -28.68
CA ASP A 350 -7.94 -9.60 -28.80
C ASP A 350 -7.16 -9.19 -27.54
N TYR A 351 -7.21 -9.98 -26.45
CA TYR A 351 -6.68 -9.57 -25.13
C TYR A 351 -5.19 -9.16 -25.16
N TYR A 352 -4.40 -9.78 -26.05
CA TYR A 352 -2.97 -9.45 -26.23
C TYR A 352 -2.67 -8.66 -27.51
N SER A 353 -3.56 -8.67 -28.51
CA SER A 353 -3.35 -8.03 -29.82
C SER A 353 -4.07 -6.69 -30.00
N PHE A 354 -4.81 -6.24 -28.99
CA PHE A 354 -5.44 -4.92 -28.96
C PHE A 354 -4.39 -3.79 -28.86
N ASP A 355 -4.61 -2.70 -29.60
CA ASP A 355 -3.72 -1.52 -29.66
C ASP A 355 -3.85 -0.65 -28.39
N TYR A 356 -3.26 -1.14 -27.29
CA TYR A 356 -3.21 -0.42 -26.02
C TYR A 356 -2.35 0.84 -26.11
N GLU A 357 -1.21 0.79 -26.81
CA GLU A 357 -0.30 1.90 -27.08
C GLU A 357 -1.01 3.05 -27.78
N GLY A 358 -1.68 2.77 -28.89
CA GLY A 358 -2.47 3.73 -29.65
C GLY A 358 -3.68 4.22 -28.88
N LEU A 359 -4.33 3.40 -28.04
CA LEU A 359 -5.42 3.85 -27.18
C LEU A 359 -4.94 4.82 -26.08
N VAL A 360 -3.87 4.46 -25.35
CA VAL A 360 -3.29 5.31 -24.30
C VAL A 360 -2.83 6.63 -24.91
N LYS A 361 -2.09 6.61 -26.02
CA LYS A 361 -1.69 7.81 -26.77
C LYS A 361 -2.87 8.64 -27.26
N ASN A 362 -4.00 8.01 -27.61
CA ASN A 362 -5.23 8.71 -27.98
C ASN A 362 -6.07 9.19 -26.78
N LEU A 363 -5.72 8.84 -25.55
CA LEU A 363 -6.33 9.36 -24.33
C LEU A 363 -5.45 10.38 -23.61
N SER A 364 -4.12 10.37 -23.81
CA SER A 364 -3.22 11.34 -23.19
C SER A 364 -3.51 12.78 -23.62
N CYS A 365 -3.43 13.71 -22.66
CA CYS A 365 -3.27 15.14 -22.88
C CYS A 365 -4.32 15.81 -23.79
N ARG A 366 -5.58 15.38 -23.70
CA ARG A 366 -6.71 15.97 -24.43
C ARG A 366 -7.24 17.26 -23.80
N THR A 367 -7.00 17.47 -22.50
CA THR A 367 -7.41 18.67 -21.75
C THR A 367 -6.31 19.09 -20.76
N ALA A 368 -6.17 20.39 -20.47
CA ALA A 368 -5.06 20.92 -19.68
C ALA A 368 -4.98 20.37 -18.24
N ASP A 369 -6.10 20.31 -17.52
CA ASP A 369 -6.20 19.60 -16.23
C ASP A 369 -6.98 18.30 -16.42
N GLN A 370 -6.42 17.34 -17.16
CA GLN A 370 -7.07 16.05 -17.38
C GLN A 370 -7.04 15.21 -16.08
N PRO A 371 -8.20 14.89 -15.48
CA PRO A 371 -8.24 14.17 -14.19
C PRO A 371 -7.90 12.67 -14.33
N MET A 372 -7.93 12.15 -15.56
CA MET A 372 -7.69 10.77 -15.93
C MET A 372 -6.37 10.67 -16.71
N ARG A 373 -5.31 10.14 -16.10
CA ARG A 373 -4.03 9.88 -16.78
C ARG A 373 -4.01 8.42 -17.28
N PRO A 374 -3.98 8.17 -18.59
CA PRO A 374 -3.93 6.81 -19.12
C PRO A 374 -2.50 6.27 -19.06
N TYR A 375 -2.37 4.98 -18.74
CA TYR A 375 -1.10 4.26 -18.65
C TYR A 375 -1.20 2.92 -19.38
N LEU A 376 -0.06 2.46 -19.88
CA LEU A 376 0.20 1.03 -19.96
C LEU A 376 0.68 0.60 -18.58
N LYS A 377 0.17 -0.52 -18.02
CA LYS A 377 0.43 -0.93 -16.63
C LYS A 377 1.91 -1.02 -16.26
N GLU A 378 2.76 -1.40 -17.21
CA GLU A 378 4.22 -1.48 -17.08
C GLU A 378 4.89 -0.12 -16.79
N ASN A 379 4.22 1.00 -17.07
CA ASN A 379 4.64 2.38 -16.82
C ASN A 379 3.97 3.03 -15.59
N LEU A 380 3.24 2.28 -14.76
CA LEU A 380 2.72 2.81 -13.48
C LEU A 380 3.87 2.99 -12.45
N PRO A 381 3.75 3.91 -11.48
CA PRO A 381 4.75 4.08 -10.42
C PRO A 381 5.04 2.77 -9.71
N LYS A 382 6.31 2.34 -9.69
CA LYS A 382 6.69 0.97 -9.25
C LYS A 382 6.28 0.64 -7.81
N ARG A 383 6.19 1.65 -6.93
CA ARG A 383 5.59 1.54 -5.58
C ARG A 383 4.16 0.96 -5.53
N MET A 384 3.44 0.90 -6.65
CA MET A 384 2.09 0.33 -6.71
C MET A 384 2.07 -1.20 -6.81
N HIS A 385 3.15 -1.83 -7.30
CA HIS A 385 3.26 -3.30 -7.49
C HIS A 385 2.01 -3.88 -8.17
N PHE A 386 1.72 -3.35 -9.37
CA PHE A 386 0.46 -3.54 -10.10
C PHE A 386 0.65 -3.62 -11.63
N ALA A 387 1.59 -4.46 -12.10
CA ALA A 387 1.83 -4.76 -13.50
C ALA A 387 1.89 -6.27 -13.79
N ASN A 388 2.61 -7.05 -12.98
CA ASN A 388 2.94 -8.45 -13.20
C ASN A 388 1.82 -9.45 -12.85
N ASN A 389 0.62 -9.19 -13.38
CA ASN A 389 -0.38 -10.25 -13.49
C ASN A 389 -1.20 -10.11 -14.77
N ARG A 390 -1.47 -11.24 -15.44
CA ARG A 390 -2.33 -11.33 -16.64
C ARG A 390 -3.82 -11.03 -16.38
N ARG A 391 -4.20 -10.80 -15.12
CA ARG A 391 -5.54 -10.34 -14.71
C ARG A 391 -5.62 -8.81 -14.59
N ILE A 392 -4.47 -8.14 -14.57
CA ILE A 392 -4.37 -6.68 -14.72
C ILE A 392 -4.37 -6.39 -16.22
N GLU A 393 -5.47 -5.83 -16.70
CA GLU A 393 -5.56 -5.27 -18.05
C GLU A 393 -4.38 -4.34 -18.36
N ARG A 394 -3.82 -4.42 -19.58
CA ARG A 394 -2.65 -3.61 -19.95
C ARG A 394 -2.95 -2.11 -19.99
N GLY A 395 -4.15 -1.71 -20.43
CA GLY A 395 -4.60 -0.31 -20.38
C GLY A 395 -5.18 0.05 -19.02
N HIS A 396 -4.55 0.99 -18.33
CA HIS A 396 -4.97 1.49 -17.01
C HIS A 396 -5.29 2.99 -17.05
N LEU A 397 -6.17 3.44 -16.16
CA LEU A 397 -6.63 4.82 -16.04
C LEU A 397 -6.45 5.29 -14.60
N TYR A 398 -5.34 5.97 -14.35
CA TYR A 398 -5.03 6.57 -13.06
C TYR A 398 -5.84 7.85 -12.85
N MET A 399 -6.44 8.01 -11.67
CA MET A 399 -7.32 9.15 -11.37
C MET A 399 -6.72 10.12 -10.34
N LYS A 400 -6.86 11.41 -10.64
CA LYS A 400 -6.65 12.52 -9.70
C LYS A 400 -7.52 12.33 -8.45
N GLN A 401 -7.06 12.77 -7.27
CA GLN A 401 -7.79 12.55 -6.02
C GLN A 401 -9.24 13.06 -6.08
N GLY A 402 -10.17 12.24 -5.57
CA GLY A 402 -11.60 12.51 -5.61
C GLY A 402 -12.27 12.24 -6.95
N TRP A 403 -11.56 11.73 -7.97
CA TRP A 403 -12.13 11.39 -9.28
C TRP A 403 -12.27 9.88 -9.53
N GLN A 404 -13.21 9.53 -10.40
CA GLN A 404 -13.38 8.19 -10.98
C GLN A 404 -13.46 8.27 -12.50
N ALA A 405 -13.19 7.17 -13.21
CA ALA A 405 -13.46 7.03 -14.64
C ALA A 405 -14.46 5.90 -14.94
N ALA A 406 -15.22 6.07 -16.02
CA ALA A 406 -16.11 5.07 -16.63
C ALA A 406 -16.08 5.21 -18.16
N LEU A 407 -16.71 4.29 -18.90
CA LEU A 407 -16.83 4.44 -20.35
C LEU A 407 -17.73 5.64 -20.72
N ASN A 408 -18.88 5.72 -20.06
CA ASN A 408 -19.92 6.74 -20.22
C ASN A 408 -20.65 6.97 -18.86
N ARG A 409 -21.62 7.89 -18.83
CA ARG A 409 -22.34 8.27 -17.60
C ARG A 409 -23.28 7.18 -17.07
N GLN A 410 -23.74 6.28 -17.93
CA GLN A 410 -24.65 5.19 -17.58
C GLN A 410 -23.93 4.03 -16.87
N GLU A 411 -22.63 3.87 -17.10
CA GLU A 411 -21.79 2.82 -16.48
C GLU A 411 -21.18 3.21 -15.13
N LEU A 412 -21.19 4.50 -14.76
CA LEU A 412 -20.68 4.96 -13.47
C LEU A 412 -21.60 4.52 -12.31
N LYS A 413 -21.06 3.69 -11.41
CA LYS A 413 -21.78 3.11 -10.27
C LYS A 413 -21.95 4.10 -9.10
N TYR A 414 -20.91 4.87 -8.78
CA TYR A 414 -20.89 5.77 -7.62
C TYR A 414 -20.81 7.22 -8.09
N CYS A 415 -21.96 7.85 -8.22
CA CYS A 415 -22.09 9.26 -8.63
C CYS A 415 -22.53 10.20 -7.48
N THR A 416 -22.85 9.61 -6.33
CA THR A 416 -23.17 10.20 -5.03
C THR A 416 -22.80 9.18 -3.95
N GLY A 417 -22.59 9.60 -2.70
CA GLY A 417 -22.19 8.71 -1.62
C GLY A 417 -20.69 8.45 -1.63
N GLY A 418 -20.24 7.26 -1.26
CA GLY A 418 -18.80 6.96 -1.11
C GLY A 418 -18.22 6.14 -2.26
N PHE A 419 -16.92 6.30 -2.52
CA PHE A 419 -16.10 5.36 -3.29
C PHE A 419 -14.69 5.20 -2.71
N HIS A 420 -13.96 4.21 -3.22
CA HIS A 420 -12.62 3.82 -2.80
C HIS A 420 -11.93 3.11 -3.98
N GLY A 421 -10.66 2.72 -3.85
CA GLY A 421 -9.87 2.13 -4.93
C GLY A 421 -8.97 3.13 -5.66
N SER A 422 -8.73 4.31 -5.09
CA SER A 422 -7.79 5.32 -5.61
C SER A 422 -6.34 4.97 -5.24
N ASP A 423 -5.38 5.85 -5.57
CA ASP A 423 -3.97 5.74 -5.15
C ASP A 423 -3.86 5.49 -3.64
N ASN A 424 -3.00 4.54 -3.25
CA ASN A 424 -2.78 4.16 -1.86
C ASN A 424 -2.00 5.20 -1.04
N LEU A 425 -1.55 6.32 -1.63
CA LEU A 425 -1.00 7.47 -0.92
C LEU A 425 -2.05 8.52 -0.55
N PHE A 426 -3.24 8.55 -1.19
CA PHE A 426 -4.25 9.57 -0.89
C PHE A 426 -4.75 9.43 0.55
N ALA A 427 -4.76 10.53 1.31
CA ALA A 427 -5.16 10.57 2.72
C ALA A 427 -6.54 9.92 2.98
N ASN A 428 -7.47 10.06 2.04
CA ASN A 428 -8.82 9.53 2.19
C ASN A 428 -8.90 8.00 1.98
N MET A 429 -7.86 7.37 1.42
CA MET A 429 -7.78 5.92 1.23
C MET A 429 -6.99 5.21 2.35
N GLN A 430 -6.41 5.95 3.29
CA GLN A 430 -5.61 5.39 4.37
C GLN A 430 -6.47 4.62 5.40
N ALA A 431 -5.95 3.48 5.85
CA ALA A 431 -6.60 2.54 6.75
C ALA A 431 -6.17 2.74 8.23
N ILE A 432 -6.83 2.03 9.15
CA ILE A 432 -6.45 2.00 10.58
C ILE A 432 -5.61 0.76 10.92
N PHE A 433 -4.82 0.86 11.99
CA PHE A 433 -4.21 -0.29 12.67
C PHE A 433 -4.08 -0.02 14.18
N ILE A 434 -4.50 -1.00 14.98
CA ILE A 434 -4.34 -1.07 16.43
C ILE A 434 -3.97 -2.51 16.80
N GLY A 435 -2.81 -2.70 17.45
CA GLY A 435 -2.40 -3.95 18.07
C GLY A 435 -2.52 -3.86 19.59
N TYR A 436 -3.25 -4.78 20.21
CA TYR A 436 -3.47 -4.85 21.66
C TYR A 436 -3.18 -6.26 22.19
N GLY A 437 -2.73 -6.38 23.44
CA GLY A 437 -2.45 -7.66 24.09
C GLY A 437 -0.97 -7.90 24.40
N PRO A 438 -0.62 -9.08 24.94
CA PRO A 438 0.67 -9.32 25.59
C PRO A 438 1.89 -9.37 24.65
N GLY A 439 1.70 -9.55 23.33
CA GLY A 439 2.78 -9.47 22.35
C GLY A 439 3.13 -8.04 21.92
N PHE A 440 2.16 -7.12 21.96
CA PHE A 440 2.33 -5.73 21.56
C PHE A 440 2.87 -4.86 22.69
N LYS A 441 3.58 -3.79 22.32
CA LYS A 441 3.88 -2.68 23.24
C LYS A 441 2.59 -1.95 23.62
N GLU A 442 2.67 -1.28 24.76
CA GLU A 442 1.59 -0.45 25.30
C GLU A 442 1.91 1.03 25.10
N ASN A 443 0.88 1.89 25.09
CA ASN A 443 1.01 3.35 25.00
C ASN A 443 1.93 3.83 23.84
N THR A 444 1.94 3.10 22.72
CA THR A 444 2.96 3.23 21.66
C THR A 444 2.34 3.69 20.34
N VAL A 445 2.81 4.83 19.81
CA VAL A 445 2.52 5.27 18.44
C VAL A 445 3.74 5.03 17.56
N VAL A 446 3.59 4.26 16.48
CA VAL A 446 4.65 3.95 15.51
C VAL A 446 4.45 4.70 14.19
N PRO A 447 5.48 4.86 13.34
CA PRO A 447 5.34 5.44 12.00
C PRO A 447 4.34 4.67 11.11
N PRO A 448 3.84 5.27 10.01
CA PRO A 448 3.04 4.55 9.02
C PRO A 448 3.81 3.42 8.32
N PHE A 449 3.14 2.28 8.16
CA PHE A 449 3.65 1.08 7.48
C PHE A 449 2.60 0.48 6.55
N GLU A 450 2.97 -0.55 5.79
CA GLU A 450 2.13 -1.15 4.73
C GLU A 450 1.48 -2.46 5.17
N ASN A 451 0.26 -2.72 4.73
CA ASN A 451 -0.54 -3.86 5.22
C ASN A 451 0.00 -5.24 4.82
N ILE A 452 0.92 -5.32 3.85
CA ILE A 452 1.71 -6.54 3.54
C ILE A 452 2.62 -6.98 4.70
N GLU A 453 3.10 -6.05 5.52
CA GLU A 453 4.01 -6.34 6.65
C GLU A 453 3.29 -7.11 7.78
N ILE A 454 1.96 -7.03 7.82
CA ILE A 454 1.12 -7.63 8.86
C ILE A 454 1.18 -9.16 8.84
N TYR A 455 1.38 -9.80 7.68
CA TYR A 455 1.51 -11.25 7.60
C TYR A 455 2.70 -11.79 8.42
N ASN A 456 3.85 -11.13 8.35
CA ASN A 456 5.03 -11.49 9.13
C ASN A 456 4.78 -11.27 10.64
N LEU A 457 4.20 -10.11 10.99
CA LEU A 457 3.79 -9.80 12.37
C LEU A 457 2.83 -10.85 12.96
N MET A 458 1.84 -11.31 12.19
CA MET A 458 0.93 -12.37 12.62
C MET A 458 1.64 -13.71 12.80
N CYS A 459 2.63 -14.02 11.95
CA CYS A 459 3.44 -15.23 12.09
C CYS A 459 4.31 -15.18 13.36
N ASP A 460 4.93 -14.04 13.67
CA ASP A 460 5.69 -13.85 14.91
C ASP A 460 4.78 -13.96 16.15
N LEU A 461 3.62 -13.30 16.15
CA LEU A 461 2.65 -13.36 17.25
C LEU A 461 2.11 -14.78 17.52
N LEU A 462 2.00 -15.63 16.48
CA LEU A 462 1.63 -17.04 16.59
C LEU A 462 2.84 -17.97 16.88
N SER A 463 4.07 -17.43 16.82
CA SER A 463 5.34 -18.16 16.91
C SER A 463 5.51 -19.23 15.82
N ILE A 464 5.18 -18.89 14.57
CA ILE A 464 5.29 -19.72 13.38
C ILE A 464 6.18 -19.05 12.32
N ARG A 465 6.72 -19.85 11.38
CA ARG A 465 7.51 -19.33 10.26
C ARG A 465 6.58 -18.83 9.14
N PRO A 466 6.77 -17.62 8.60
CA PRO A 466 6.02 -17.15 7.44
C PRO A 466 6.41 -17.92 6.16
N ALA A 467 5.49 -17.98 5.20
CA ALA A 467 5.80 -18.34 3.81
C ALA A 467 6.49 -17.15 3.09
N PRO A 468 7.17 -17.36 1.95
CA PRO A 468 7.74 -16.27 1.16
C PRO A 468 6.68 -15.24 0.76
N ASN A 469 6.93 -13.97 1.07
CA ASN A 469 6.00 -12.86 0.90
C ASN A 469 6.73 -11.55 0.56
N ASN A 470 6.00 -10.49 0.22
CA ASN A 470 6.56 -9.18 -0.15
C ASN A 470 6.87 -8.28 1.07
N GLY A 471 6.37 -8.62 2.26
CA GLY A 471 6.70 -7.94 3.51
C GLY A 471 8.13 -8.20 3.99
N THR A 472 8.73 -7.22 4.64
CA THR A 472 10.14 -7.22 5.07
C THR A 472 10.26 -7.70 6.52
N HIS A 473 10.32 -9.02 6.73
CA HIS A 473 10.34 -9.63 8.09
C HIS A 473 11.39 -8.97 9.00
N GLY A 474 10.94 -8.51 10.18
CA GLY A 474 11.74 -7.71 11.12
C GLY A 474 11.43 -6.20 11.10
N SER A 475 10.82 -5.66 10.04
CA SER A 475 10.40 -4.25 9.94
C SER A 475 9.54 -3.80 11.14
N LEU A 476 8.55 -4.63 11.51
CA LEU A 476 7.59 -4.37 12.59
C LEU A 476 8.05 -4.87 13.97
N ASN A 477 9.32 -5.27 14.14
CA ASN A 477 9.87 -5.64 15.47
C ASN A 477 9.65 -4.53 16.51
N HIS A 478 9.64 -3.27 16.08
CA HIS A 478 9.42 -2.12 16.95
C HIS A 478 7.99 -2.03 17.55
N LEU A 479 7.00 -2.79 17.05
CA LEU A 479 5.65 -2.92 17.64
C LEU A 479 5.59 -3.95 18.79
N LEU A 480 6.56 -4.86 18.87
CA LEU A 480 6.52 -6.03 19.76
C LEU A 480 7.28 -5.80 21.07
N LYS A 481 6.79 -6.35 22.19
CA LYS A 481 7.50 -6.41 23.48
C LYS A 481 8.70 -7.36 23.45
N SER A 482 8.64 -8.41 22.64
CA SER A 482 9.69 -9.42 22.51
C SER A 482 9.67 -10.01 21.09
N PRO A 483 10.41 -9.39 20.15
CA PRO A 483 10.52 -9.91 18.78
C PRO A 483 11.09 -11.32 18.73
N ILE A 484 10.46 -12.21 17.96
CA ILE A 484 10.92 -13.60 17.78
C ILE A 484 11.92 -13.70 16.62
N HIS A 485 11.70 -12.93 15.56
CA HIS A 485 12.64 -12.82 14.45
C HIS A 485 13.68 -11.72 14.72
N GLN A 486 14.96 -12.10 14.71
CA GLN A 486 16.09 -11.16 14.67
C GLN A 486 16.57 -11.07 13.21
N PRO A 487 16.30 -9.96 12.49
CA PRO A 487 16.71 -9.81 11.11
C PRO A 487 18.23 -9.65 10.99
N VAL A 488 18.76 -10.03 9.83
CA VAL A 488 20.16 -9.80 9.46
C VAL A 488 20.24 -9.11 8.10
N HIS A 489 21.30 -8.34 7.87
CA HIS A 489 21.56 -7.80 6.54
C HIS A 489 21.74 -8.94 5.51
N PRO A 490 21.25 -8.77 4.26
CA PRO A 490 21.45 -9.77 3.22
C PRO A 490 22.93 -9.91 2.87
N ALA A 491 23.39 -11.15 2.68
CA ALA A 491 24.76 -11.43 2.28
C ALA A 491 25.06 -10.83 0.89
N GLN A 492 26.22 -10.20 0.76
CA GLN A 492 26.74 -9.77 -0.55
C GLN A 492 27.01 -11.02 -1.41
N LEU A 493 26.34 -11.14 -2.56
CA LEU A 493 26.45 -12.31 -3.44
C LEU A 493 27.45 -12.12 -4.59
N SER A 494 27.81 -10.87 -4.88
CA SER A 494 28.86 -10.50 -5.84
C SER A 494 29.83 -9.52 -5.20
N HIS A 495 31.14 -9.75 -5.35
CA HIS A 495 32.19 -8.93 -4.74
C HIS A 495 32.90 -8.04 -5.76
N ASP A 496 33.48 -6.93 -5.30
CA ASP A 496 34.21 -6.01 -6.15
C ASP A 496 35.53 -6.63 -6.64
N THR A 497 35.72 -6.57 -7.96
CA THR A 497 36.98 -6.93 -8.63
C THR A 497 37.84 -5.68 -8.81
N PRO A 498 39.17 -5.79 -8.94
CA PRO A 498 40.01 -4.65 -9.27
C PRO A 498 39.64 -3.99 -10.61
N CYS A 499 39.84 -2.68 -10.67
CA CYS A 499 39.87 -1.86 -11.89
C CYS A 499 41.14 -1.01 -11.82
N GLU A 500 42.20 -1.51 -12.45
CA GLU A 500 43.55 -0.97 -12.37
C GLU A 500 44.00 -0.51 -13.75
N ALA A 501 44.57 0.70 -13.81
CA ALA A 501 45.09 1.27 -15.05
C ALA A 501 46.56 0.88 -15.24
N SER A 502 46.95 0.55 -16.47
CA SER A 502 48.36 0.36 -16.83
C SER A 502 49.16 1.66 -16.94
N GLY A 503 48.48 2.82 -16.92
CA GLY A 503 49.08 4.15 -16.97
C GLY A 503 48.02 5.25 -17.07
N PRO A 504 48.43 6.54 -17.11
CA PRO A 504 47.51 7.69 -17.18
C PRO A 504 47.00 8.00 -18.59
N VAL A 505 47.44 7.26 -19.61
CA VAL A 505 46.99 7.40 -21.01
C VAL A 505 46.07 6.21 -21.33
N PRO A 506 44.87 6.43 -21.91
CA PRO A 506 43.97 5.35 -22.26
C PRO A 506 44.54 4.47 -23.39
N ALA A 507 44.20 3.18 -23.38
CA ALA A 507 44.58 2.25 -24.45
C ALA A 507 43.75 2.42 -25.73
N ASP A 508 42.55 3.00 -25.61
CA ASP A 508 41.65 3.39 -26.69
C ASP A 508 40.89 4.65 -26.22
N ASP A 509 40.77 5.67 -27.08
CA ASP A 509 40.01 6.89 -26.78
C ASP A 509 38.47 6.63 -26.79
N LEU A 510 38.02 5.40 -27.12
CA LEU A 510 36.61 4.94 -27.19
C LEU A 510 35.72 5.78 -28.13
N GLN A 511 36.36 6.49 -29.07
CA GLN A 511 35.77 7.52 -29.94
C GLN A 511 35.11 8.69 -29.18
N CYS A 512 35.40 8.80 -27.88
CA CYS A 512 35.03 9.89 -27.01
C CYS A 512 35.88 11.13 -27.32
N SER A 513 35.44 12.30 -26.85
CA SER A 513 36.08 13.58 -27.14
C SER A 513 35.61 14.65 -26.17
N CYS A 514 36.54 15.33 -25.51
CA CYS A 514 36.23 16.52 -24.70
C CYS A 514 36.92 17.74 -25.32
N ALA A 515 36.17 18.58 -26.06
CA ALA A 515 36.75 19.72 -26.78
C ALA A 515 37.29 20.84 -25.85
N SER A 516 36.81 20.90 -24.61
CA SER A 516 37.27 21.81 -23.56
C SER A 516 38.55 21.36 -22.86
N GLN A 517 38.98 20.10 -23.04
CA GLN A 517 40.17 19.54 -22.41
C GLN A 517 41.24 19.22 -23.46
N ASN A 518 42.51 19.33 -23.08
CA ASN A 518 43.64 18.96 -23.92
C ASN A 518 44.32 17.70 -23.37
N LYS A 519 44.95 16.91 -24.26
CA LYS A 519 45.51 15.60 -23.89
C LYS A 519 46.54 15.62 -22.76
N ALA A 520 47.22 16.76 -22.50
CA ALA A 520 48.11 16.88 -21.35
C ALA A 520 47.32 16.99 -20.04
N ALA A 521 46.32 17.87 -19.99
CA ALA A 521 45.41 17.99 -18.85
C ALA A 521 44.65 16.68 -18.57
N GLU A 522 44.16 15.99 -19.60
CA GLU A 522 43.54 14.66 -19.47
C GLU A 522 44.50 13.65 -18.83
N THR A 523 45.76 13.62 -19.29
CA THR A 523 46.81 12.73 -18.73
C THR A 523 47.14 13.08 -17.29
N ASP A 524 47.09 14.36 -16.90
CA ASP A 524 47.34 14.80 -15.53
C ASP A 524 46.18 14.41 -14.59
N MET A 525 44.92 14.66 -14.96
CA MET A 525 43.75 14.21 -14.19
C MET A 525 43.71 12.68 -14.06
N ASN A 526 44.01 11.95 -15.14
CA ASN A 526 44.12 10.50 -15.10
C ASN A 526 45.26 10.02 -14.19
N ARG A 527 46.34 10.80 -14.00
CA ARG A 527 47.41 10.47 -13.05
C ARG A 527 46.93 10.60 -11.61
N ASP A 528 46.11 11.60 -11.30
CA ASP A 528 45.56 11.78 -9.96
C ASP A 528 44.57 10.65 -9.62
N LEU A 529 43.71 10.24 -10.56
CA LEU A 529 42.80 9.09 -10.40
C LEU A 529 43.53 7.78 -10.04
N ILE A 530 44.69 7.51 -10.65
CA ILE A 530 45.43 6.26 -10.44
C ILE A 530 46.38 6.32 -9.24
N THR A 531 46.93 7.50 -8.91
CA THR A 531 47.84 7.66 -7.75
C THR A 531 47.12 7.85 -6.41
N THR A 532 45.78 8.01 -6.41
CA THR A 532 44.98 8.17 -5.20
C THR A 532 45.19 7.02 -4.20
N ASN A 533 45.86 7.33 -3.08
CA ASN A 533 46.31 6.36 -2.07
C ASN A 533 45.17 5.85 -1.14
N SER A 534 45.47 4.81 -0.36
CA SER A 534 44.51 4.13 0.53
C SER A 534 43.92 5.03 1.62
N SER A 535 44.68 6.00 2.16
CA SER A 535 44.19 6.95 3.17
C SER A 535 43.17 7.92 2.56
N VAL A 536 43.44 8.41 1.34
CA VAL A 536 42.49 9.27 0.62
C VAL A 536 41.23 8.48 0.25
N LYS A 537 41.37 7.24 -0.26
CA LYS A 537 40.23 6.34 -0.54
C LYS A 537 39.38 6.06 0.71
N ALA A 538 39.99 5.94 1.90
CA ALA A 538 39.26 5.81 3.17
C ALA A 538 38.51 7.09 3.58
N SER A 539 39.09 8.28 3.36
CA SER A 539 38.39 9.55 3.60
C SER A 539 37.23 9.76 2.64
N LEU A 540 37.41 9.47 1.35
CA LEU A 540 36.35 9.54 0.33
C LEU A 540 35.20 8.55 0.65
N ARG A 541 35.52 7.34 1.12
CA ARG A 541 34.52 6.38 1.64
C ARG A 541 33.73 6.93 2.82
N ARG A 542 34.37 7.59 3.81
CA ARG A 542 33.62 8.24 4.92
C ARG A 542 32.73 9.39 4.43
N LEU A 543 33.20 10.19 3.47
CA LEU A 543 32.45 11.34 2.95
C LEU A 543 31.25 10.94 2.08
N HIS A 544 31.42 9.95 1.19
CA HIS A 544 30.44 9.60 0.16
C HIS A 544 29.69 8.28 0.41
N HIS A 545 30.17 7.43 1.32
CA HIS A 545 29.43 6.29 1.90
C HIS A 545 29.29 6.43 3.44
N PRO A 546 28.73 7.54 3.97
CA PRO A 546 28.61 7.73 5.43
C PRO A 546 27.73 6.66 6.12
N PHE A 547 26.92 5.92 5.34
CA PHE A 547 26.02 4.85 5.79
C PHE A 547 26.44 3.47 5.26
N GLY A 548 27.70 3.34 4.83
CA GLY A 548 28.28 2.12 4.29
C GLY A 548 28.17 1.97 2.78
N THR A 549 29.00 1.09 2.23
CA THR A 549 29.08 0.84 0.78
C THR A 549 27.95 -0.11 0.34
N PRO A 550 27.19 0.19 -0.72
CA PRO A 550 26.13 -0.69 -1.20
C PRO A 550 26.62 -2.10 -1.52
N ARG A 551 25.90 -3.13 -1.04
CA ARG A 551 26.21 -4.53 -1.34
C ARG A 551 25.50 -4.95 -2.61
N VAL A 552 26.19 -5.62 -3.52
CA VAL A 552 25.55 -6.26 -4.67
C VAL A 552 25.01 -7.61 -4.23
N VAL A 553 23.68 -7.72 -4.19
CA VAL A 553 22.94 -8.93 -3.80
C VAL A 553 22.39 -9.69 -5.01
N GLN A 554 22.49 -9.14 -6.23
CA GLN A 554 22.40 -9.94 -7.46
C GLN A 554 23.63 -10.88 -7.56
N PRO A 555 23.45 -12.20 -7.78
CA PRO A 555 24.55 -13.14 -7.93
C PRO A 555 25.18 -13.06 -9.34
N GLY A 556 26.50 -13.25 -9.42
CA GLY A 556 27.22 -13.36 -10.70
C GLY A 556 27.54 -12.04 -11.40
N ALA A 557 27.42 -10.89 -10.71
CA ALA A 557 27.74 -9.58 -11.26
C ALA A 557 29.24 -9.25 -11.13
N THR A 558 29.86 -8.78 -12.22
CA THR A 558 31.28 -8.41 -12.27
C THR A 558 31.43 -6.89 -12.20
N PHE A 559 31.57 -6.34 -10.99
CA PHE A 559 31.74 -4.91 -10.79
C PHE A 559 33.08 -4.54 -10.14
N CYS A 560 33.38 -3.24 -10.07
CA CYS A 560 34.50 -2.70 -9.31
C CYS A 560 34.12 -1.38 -8.64
N LEU A 561 34.74 -1.08 -7.48
CA LEU A 561 34.55 0.21 -6.81
C LEU A 561 35.56 1.24 -7.33
N LEU A 562 35.07 2.26 -8.01
CA LEU A 562 35.87 3.41 -8.42
C LEU A 562 35.78 4.54 -7.40
N HIS A 563 36.87 5.28 -7.27
CA HIS A 563 36.95 6.46 -6.41
C HIS A 563 37.23 7.71 -7.26
N GLN A 564 36.52 8.79 -7.00
CA GLN A 564 36.75 10.12 -7.55
C GLN A 564 36.80 11.13 -6.39
N SER A 565 37.18 12.38 -6.65
CA SER A 565 37.34 13.41 -5.61
C SER A 565 36.03 13.80 -4.92
N ASN A 566 34.91 13.75 -5.65
CA ASN A 566 33.60 14.24 -5.20
C ASN A 566 32.49 13.17 -5.23
N TYR A 567 32.79 11.95 -5.68
CA TYR A 567 31.86 10.82 -5.69
C TYR A 567 32.59 9.48 -5.67
N LEU A 568 31.83 8.41 -5.42
CA LEU A 568 32.23 7.01 -5.59
C LEU A 568 31.22 6.33 -6.52
N ASN A 569 31.62 5.23 -7.19
CA ASN A 569 30.68 4.44 -7.97
C ASN A 569 31.03 2.95 -8.03
N GLY A 570 30.01 2.11 -8.19
CA GLY A 570 30.14 0.66 -8.41
C GLY A 570 29.94 0.32 -9.88
N TYR A 571 31.02 0.34 -10.66
CA TYR A 571 30.98 0.14 -12.12
C TYR A 571 30.83 -1.33 -12.49
N SER A 572 29.73 -1.72 -13.16
CA SER A 572 29.54 -3.09 -13.67
C SER A 572 30.15 -3.23 -15.07
N LYS A 573 31.01 -4.24 -15.21
CA LYS A 573 31.61 -4.69 -16.47
C LYS A 573 30.59 -5.47 -17.32
N ASP A 574 29.51 -5.97 -16.71
CA ASP A 574 28.39 -6.70 -17.35
C ASP A 574 27.29 -5.77 -17.88
N ARG A 575 27.20 -4.52 -17.39
CA ARG A 575 26.26 -3.48 -17.86
C ARG A 575 26.96 -2.29 -18.55
N LEU A 576 28.30 -2.24 -18.51
CA LEU A 576 29.16 -1.16 -19.02
C LEU A 576 28.89 0.23 -18.39
N MET A 577 28.28 0.27 -17.20
CA MET A 577 27.89 1.50 -16.49
C MET A 577 27.90 1.28 -14.96
N PRO A 578 27.83 2.34 -14.14
CA PRO A 578 27.57 2.20 -12.71
C PRO A 578 26.26 1.46 -12.42
N LEU A 579 26.30 0.50 -11.49
CA LEU A 579 25.11 -0.01 -10.81
C LEU A 579 24.55 1.06 -9.85
N TRP A 580 25.45 1.85 -9.27
CA TRP A 580 25.14 3.00 -8.43
C TRP A 580 26.31 4.00 -8.45
N VAL A 581 25.97 5.27 -8.23
CA VAL A 581 26.86 6.40 -7.95
C VAL A 581 26.44 6.98 -6.58
N SER A 582 27.40 7.36 -5.74
CA SER A 582 27.15 7.95 -4.42
C SER A 582 28.04 9.15 -4.16
N TYR A 583 27.45 10.24 -3.69
CA TYR A 583 28.14 11.49 -3.38
C TYR A 583 27.44 12.25 -2.25
N THR A 584 28.07 13.29 -1.72
CA THR A 584 27.53 14.04 -0.58
C THR A 584 27.75 15.52 -0.77
N THR A 585 26.67 16.29 -0.81
CA THR A 585 26.70 17.74 -0.98
C THR A 585 26.40 18.43 0.36
N GLN A 586 27.20 19.44 0.69
CA GLN A 586 26.83 20.46 1.67
C GLN A 586 25.72 21.36 1.09
N PRO A 587 25.03 22.21 1.87
CA PRO A 587 23.99 23.12 1.37
C PRO A 587 24.46 23.96 0.17
N LEU A 588 23.94 23.65 -1.02
CA LEU A 588 24.33 24.30 -2.27
C LEU A 588 23.60 25.64 -2.40
N THR A 589 24.34 26.75 -2.45
CA THR A 589 23.76 28.09 -2.63
C THR A 589 23.27 28.32 -4.06
N ARG A 590 24.02 27.85 -5.06
CA ARG A 590 23.67 27.89 -6.49
C ARG A 590 24.50 26.89 -7.29
N VAL A 591 23.86 26.10 -8.15
CA VAL A 591 24.51 25.34 -9.22
C VAL A 591 24.56 26.20 -10.49
N ARG A 592 25.62 26.06 -11.29
CA ARG A 592 25.74 26.70 -12.60
C ARG A 592 25.40 25.68 -13.69
N PRO A 593 24.43 25.96 -14.59
CA PRO A 593 24.22 25.11 -15.75
C PRO A 593 25.48 24.99 -16.60
N LEU A 594 25.68 23.81 -17.20
CA LEU A 594 26.78 23.53 -18.11
C LEU A 594 26.58 24.24 -19.45
N SER A 595 27.66 24.37 -20.24
CA SER A 595 27.51 24.63 -21.67
C SER A 595 27.18 23.32 -22.41
N PRO A 596 26.51 23.35 -23.58
CA PRO A 596 26.26 22.16 -24.38
C PRO A 596 27.54 21.38 -24.72
N GLU A 597 28.65 22.10 -24.94
CA GLU A 597 29.98 21.53 -25.19
C GLU A 597 30.51 20.70 -23.99
N MET A 598 30.17 21.10 -22.76
CA MET A 598 30.51 20.38 -21.54
C MET A 598 29.55 19.23 -21.25
N GLU A 599 28.30 19.31 -21.71
CA GLU A 599 27.33 18.20 -21.66
C GLU A 599 27.63 17.07 -22.65
N GLU A 600 28.33 17.36 -23.75
CA GLU A 600 28.80 16.37 -24.72
C GLU A 600 30.24 15.88 -24.45
N CYS A 601 31.00 16.58 -23.61
CA CYS A 601 32.35 16.20 -23.20
C CYS A 601 32.35 14.91 -22.37
N VAL A 602 33.05 13.88 -22.87
CA VAL A 602 33.49 12.71 -22.08
C VAL A 602 34.86 12.25 -22.59
N ARG A 603 35.73 11.77 -21.69
CA ARG A 603 36.97 11.02 -21.98
C ARG A 603 36.91 9.58 -21.44
N ALA A 604 37.77 8.70 -21.94
CA ALA A 604 37.86 7.32 -21.45
C ALA A 604 38.43 7.23 -20.02
N ASP A 605 37.80 6.46 -19.12
CA ASP A 605 38.41 6.11 -17.83
C ASP A 605 39.51 5.05 -18.01
N VAL A 606 40.76 5.43 -17.77
CA VAL A 606 41.95 4.59 -17.88
C VAL A 606 41.95 3.34 -17.00
N ARG A 607 41.07 3.27 -15.98
CA ARG A 607 40.93 2.14 -15.05
C ARG A 607 40.02 1.04 -15.57
N ILE A 608 39.22 1.32 -16.60
CA ILE A 608 38.29 0.36 -17.20
C ILE A 608 38.87 -0.13 -18.54
N PRO A 609 39.03 -1.45 -18.74
CA PRO A 609 39.44 -1.98 -20.04
C PRO A 609 38.50 -1.53 -21.17
N PRO A 610 39.01 -1.21 -22.39
CA PRO A 610 38.15 -0.81 -23.51
C PRO A 610 37.04 -1.81 -23.82
N ALA A 611 37.32 -3.12 -23.75
CA ALA A 611 36.34 -4.20 -23.96
C ALA A 611 35.18 -4.23 -22.93
N THR A 612 35.30 -3.49 -21.81
CA THR A 612 34.28 -3.35 -20.76
C THR A 612 33.88 -1.89 -20.55
N SER A 613 34.01 -1.04 -21.58
CA SER A 613 33.60 0.38 -21.57
C SER A 613 32.56 0.70 -22.66
N GLN A 614 31.72 1.71 -22.47
CA GLN A 614 30.83 2.23 -23.52
C GLN A 614 31.59 2.95 -24.64
N LEU A 615 31.11 2.87 -25.88
CA LEU A 615 31.59 3.67 -27.03
C LEU A 615 30.80 4.96 -27.18
N CYS A 616 31.46 6.12 -27.10
CA CYS A 616 30.78 7.42 -27.22
C CYS A 616 30.16 7.67 -28.61
N LEU A 617 30.64 6.99 -29.67
CA LEU A 617 30.06 7.07 -31.02
C LEU A 617 28.56 6.79 -31.03
N ARG A 618 28.08 5.85 -30.19
CA ARG A 618 26.68 5.41 -30.15
C ARG A 618 25.69 6.53 -29.81
N HIS A 619 26.14 7.56 -29.09
CA HIS A 619 25.31 8.69 -28.66
C HIS A 619 25.52 9.94 -29.52
N ARG A 620 26.69 10.07 -30.17
CA ARG A 620 27.02 11.24 -31.02
C ARG A 620 26.07 11.31 -32.23
N ASN A 621 25.28 12.38 -32.32
CA ASN A 621 24.28 12.62 -33.36
C ASN A 621 23.17 11.54 -33.46
N HIS A 622 22.96 10.71 -32.43
CA HIS A 622 21.97 9.63 -32.48
C HIS A 622 20.55 10.16 -32.23
N PRO A 623 19.57 9.92 -33.14
CA PRO A 623 18.32 10.69 -33.20
C PRO A 623 17.32 10.43 -32.06
N VAL A 624 17.54 9.41 -31.23
CA VAL A 624 16.60 8.98 -30.18
C VAL A 624 17.27 8.75 -28.80
N LEU A 625 18.61 8.74 -28.72
CA LEU A 625 19.32 8.29 -27.51
C LEU A 625 20.60 9.10 -27.29
N SER A 626 20.68 9.79 -26.15
CA SER A 626 21.87 10.46 -25.62
C SER A 626 22.53 9.55 -24.57
N PHE A 627 23.59 10.03 -23.94
CA PHE A 627 23.95 9.64 -22.58
C PHE A 627 23.55 10.74 -21.59
N GLY A 628 23.58 10.41 -20.30
CA GLY A 628 23.67 11.36 -19.20
C GLY A 628 24.73 10.92 -18.19
N LEU A 629 25.07 11.81 -17.26
CA LEU A 629 26.05 11.57 -16.21
C LEU A 629 25.35 11.37 -14.86
N LEU A 630 25.73 10.33 -14.12
CA LEU A 630 25.08 9.98 -12.85
C LEU A 630 25.59 10.81 -11.66
N HIS A 631 26.86 11.19 -11.65
CA HIS A 631 27.36 12.37 -10.93
C HIS A 631 27.50 13.55 -11.91
N PRO A 632 26.80 14.68 -11.73
CA PRO A 632 26.94 15.83 -12.62
C PRO A 632 28.13 16.74 -12.21
N PRO A 633 28.94 17.21 -13.19
CA PRO A 633 30.23 17.88 -12.91
C PRO A 633 30.12 19.28 -12.29
N ASN A 634 28.95 19.92 -12.38
CA ASN A 634 28.69 21.31 -11.98
C ASN A 634 28.27 21.51 -10.51
N LEU A 635 28.23 20.44 -9.70
CA LEU A 635 27.95 20.55 -8.25
C LEU A 635 29.10 21.18 -7.43
N SER A 636 30.26 21.43 -8.06
CA SER A 636 31.33 22.23 -7.48
C SER A 636 30.99 23.72 -7.49
N ALA A 637 30.71 24.30 -6.33
CA ALA A 637 30.43 25.74 -6.20
C ALA A 637 31.70 26.61 -6.34
N ASP A 638 32.83 26.16 -5.76
CA ASP A 638 34.04 26.97 -5.54
C ASP A 638 35.36 26.22 -5.88
N GLY A 639 35.31 24.97 -6.36
CA GLY A 639 36.48 24.16 -6.73
C GLY A 639 36.58 23.87 -8.23
N PRO A 640 37.68 23.23 -8.70
CA PRO A 640 37.78 22.74 -10.08
C PRO A 640 36.63 21.78 -10.40
N GLU A 641 36.24 21.71 -11.67
CA GLU A 641 35.13 20.87 -12.13
C GLU A 641 35.32 19.41 -11.70
N ALA A 642 34.27 18.79 -11.17
CA ALA A 642 34.36 17.45 -10.60
C ALA A 642 34.66 16.42 -11.70
N ASP A 643 35.59 15.48 -11.46
CA ASP A 643 36.02 14.50 -12.47
C ASP A 643 34.96 13.45 -12.80
N SER A 644 33.97 13.90 -13.55
CA SER A 644 32.68 13.26 -13.85
C SER A 644 32.51 13.05 -15.36
N LEU A 645 33.34 13.73 -16.16
CA LEU A 645 33.38 13.72 -17.62
C LEU A 645 34.12 12.47 -18.13
N ILE A 646 33.83 11.31 -17.53
CA ILE A 646 34.51 10.03 -17.78
C ILE A 646 33.53 8.92 -18.14
N THR A 647 33.92 7.99 -19.02
CA THR A 647 33.06 6.89 -19.49
C THR A 647 32.50 6.02 -18.37
N SER A 648 33.20 5.93 -17.24
CA SER A 648 32.73 5.19 -16.05
C SER A 648 31.55 5.84 -15.31
N ASN A 649 31.09 7.02 -15.73
CA ASN A 649 29.99 7.78 -15.11
C ASN A 649 28.78 7.97 -16.07
N MET A 650 28.89 7.46 -17.31
CA MET A 650 27.84 7.53 -18.33
C MET A 650 26.77 6.46 -18.12
N ALA A 651 25.50 6.84 -18.34
CA ALA A 651 24.41 5.90 -18.61
C ALA A 651 23.64 6.34 -19.87
N PRO A 652 23.11 5.40 -20.69
CA PRO A 652 22.25 5.74 -21.82
C PRO A 652 20.97 6.46 -21.34
N MET A 653 20.68 7.63 -21.92
CA MET A 653 19.48 8.42 -21.56
C MET A 653 18.75 8.94 -22.80
N PHE A 654 17.43 8.79 -22.83
CA PHE A 654 16.57 9.49 -23.79
C PHE A 654 16.73 11.01 -23.60
N PRO A 655 16.81 11.84 -24.66
CA PRO A 655 16.98 13.29 -24.53
C PRO A 655 15.92 13.95 -23.61
N ALA A 656 14.64 13.60 -23.77
CA ALA A 656 13.56 14.10 -22.92
C ALA A 656 13.74 13.74 -21.42
N PHE A 657 14.35 12.60 -21.11
CA PHE A 657 14.70 12.24 -19.73
C PHE A 657 15.98 12.93 -19.26
N LYS A 658 16.96 13.17 -20.15
CA LYS A 658 18.18 13.94 -19.85
C LYS A 658 17.83 15.34 -19.35
N ASP A 659 16.87 16.02 -19.99
CA ASP A 659 16.36 17.33 -19.57
C ASP A 659 15.83 17.31 -18.12
N VAL A 660 15.05 16.28 -17.80
CA VAL A 660 14.48 16.05 -16.45
C VAL A 660 15.59 15.73 -15.44
N TRP A 661 16.56 14.89 -15.81
CA TRP A 661 17.70 14.53 -14.99
C TRP A 661 18.55 15.76 -14.65
N ILE A 662 18.84 16.62 -15.64
CA ILE A 662 19.56 17.89 -15.44
C ILE A 662 18.76 18.79 -14.49
N HIS A 663 17.44 18.95 -14.70
CA HIS A 663 16.61 19.79 -13.82
C HIS A 663 16.57 19.30 -12.36
N VAL A 664 16.52 17.98 -12.14
CA VAL A 664 16.62 17.38 -10.80
C VAL A 664 17.93 17.78 -10.12
N HIS A 665 19.05 17.85 -10.84
CA HIS A 665 20.37 18.13 -10.27
C HIS A 665 20.71 19.62 -10.17
N ASP A 666 20.27 20.44 -11.13
CA ASP A 666 20.55 21.89 -11.18
C ASP A 666 19.57 22.72 -10.32
N VAL A 667 18.35 22.23 -10.09
CA VAL A 667 17.26 23.00 -9.45
C VAL A 667 16.75 22.34 -8.18
N LEU A 668 16.38 21.05 -8.22
CA LEU A 668 15.74 20.39 -7.09
C LEU A 668 16.75 19.91 -6.03
N LEU A 669 17.90 19.38 -6.43
CA LEU A 669 18.96 18.95 -5.50
C LEU A 669 19.50 20.12 -4.64
N PRO A 670 19.75 21.33 -5.18
CA PRO A 670 20.08 22.49 -4.34
C PRO A 670 18.99 22.80 -3.31
N LYS A 671 17.71 22.81 -3.71
CA LYS A 671 16.55 23.01 -2.83
C LYS A 671 16.55 21.99 -1.67
N TYR A 672 16.71 20.70 -1.97
CA TYR A 672 16.80 19.66 -0.94
C TYR A 672 18.05 19.80 -0.07
N SER A 673 19.23 20.11 -0.64
CA SER A 673 20.47 20.29 0.15
C SER A 673 20.38 21.45 1.14
N GLN A 674 19.65 22.52 0.81
CA GLN A 674 19.39 23.64 1.72
C GLN A 674 18.38 23.24 2.82
N GLN A 675 17.28 22.56 2.45
CA GLN A 675 16.23 22.14 3.39
C GLN A 675 16.71 21.10 4.41
N LEU A 676 17.65 20.23 4.01
CA LEU A 676 18.12 19.08 4.80
C LEU A 676 19.48 19.31 5.49
N ASN A 677 20.06 20.51 5.36
CA ASN A 677 21.40 20.85 5.85
C ASN A 677 22.51 19.93 5.29
N GLY A 678 22.50 19.75 3.98
CA GLY A 678 23.34 18.81 3.24
C GLY A 678 22.63 17.48 3.01
N VAL A 679 23.04 16.75 1.98
CA VAL A 679 22.40 15.50 1.55
C VAL A 679 23.43 14.54 0.95
N ASN A 680 23.35 13.27 1.33
CA ASN A 680 23.99 12.18 0.61
C ASN A 680 23.05 11.71 -0.48
N VAL A 681 23.53 11.71 -1.72
CA VAL A 681 22.77 11.32 -2.91
C VAL A 681 23.30 9.99 -3.42
N MET A 682 22.40 9.07 -3.72
CA MET A 682 22.73 7.82 -4.40
C MET A 682 21.81 7.62 -5.60
N SER A 683 22.38 7.37 -6.78
CA SER A 683 21.66 7.28 -8.06
C SER A 683 22.13 6.08 -8.87
N GLY A 684 21.28 5.55 -9.76
CA GLY A 684 21.67 4.45 -10.63
C GLY A 684 20.57 3.98 -11.59
N PRO A 685 20.92 3.14 -12.58
CA PRO A 685 19.98 2.54 -13.52
C PRO A 685 19.16 1.41 -12.87
N ILE A 686 17.97 1.17 -13.41
CA ILE A 686 17.14 -0.02 -13.13
C ILE A 686 16.87 -0.75 -14.46
N PHE A 687 16.85 -2.07 -14.38
CA PHE A 687 16.48 -2.96 -15.48
C PHE A 687 15.38 -3.89 -14.97
N ASP A 688 14.21 -3.80 -15.59
CA ASP A 688 12.93 -4.39 -15.18
C ASP A 688 12.05 -4.42 -16.45
N GLU A 689 12.50 -5.19 -17.45
CA GLU A 689 11.84 -5.32 -18.76
C GLU A 689 10.57 -6.17 -18.71
N ASP A 690 10.50 -7.16 -17.82
CA ASP A 690 9.34 -8.02 -17.59
C ASP A 690 8.37 -7.47 -16.52
N TYR A 691 8.62 -6.24 -16.06
CA TYR A 691 7.79 -5.44 -15.14
C TYR A 691 7.41 -6.19 -13.85
N ASP A 692 8.29 -7.09 -13.39
CA ASP A 692 8.11 -8.01 -12.27
C ASP A 692 8.42 -7.39 -10.89
N GLY A 693 9.09 -6.22 -10.87
CA GLY A 693 9.43 -5.50 -9.64
C GLY A 693 10.78 -5.87 -9.04
N ASN A 694 11.58 -6.72 -9.70
CA ASN A 694 12.93 -7.11 -9.29
C ASN A 694 13.96 -6.77 -10.38
N VAL A 695 15.24 -7.02 -10.10
CA VAL A 695 16.35 -6.75 -11.04
C VAL A 695 16.43 -7.81 -12.15
N ASP A 696 16.37 -7.34 -13.41
CA ASP A 696 16.60 -8.15 -14.61
C ASP A 696 17.87 -9.00 -14.51
N ALA A 697 17.77 -10.27 -14.92
CA ALA A 697 18.93 -11.15 -15.06
C ALA A 697 20.01 -10.54 -15.98
N LEU A 698 21.28 -10.74 -15.65
CA LEU A 698 22.39 -10.25 -16.46
C LEU A 698 22.41 -10.94 -17.84
N ARG A 699 22.60 -10.14 -18.89
CA ARG A 699 22.63 -10.59 -20.30
C ARG A 699 23.99 -10.21 -20.91
N ALA A 700 24.53 -11.06 -21.78
CA ALA A 700 25.81 -10.79 -22.43
C ALA A 700 25.70 -9.60 -23.40
N ILE A 701 26.62 -8.64 -23.31
CA ILE A 701 26.67 -7.47 -24.19
C ILE A 701 27.59 -7.73 -25.39
N SER A 702 27.15 -7.31 -26.57
CA SER A 702 27.93 -7.28 -27.81
C SER A 702 28.27 -5.85 -28.22
N GLY A 703 29.43 -5.63 -28.84
CA GLY A 703 29.75 -4.36 -29.52
C GLY A 703 29.87 -3.13 -28.61
N ASN A 704 30.15 -3.33 -27.32
CA ASN A 704 30.27 -2.25 -26.32
C ASN A 704 28.99 -1.41 -26.13
N GLU A 705 27.84 -1.98 -26.49
CA GLU A 705 26.54 -1.33 -26.40
C GLU A 705 25.85 -1.58 -25.06
N ALA A 706 25.91 -0.59 -24.15
CA ALA A 706 25.20 -0.65 -22.89
C ALA A 706 23.68 -0.85 -23.06
N PRO A 707 23.01 -1.70 -22.25
CA PRO A 707 21.55 -1.81 -22.25
C PRO A 707 20.92 -0.48 -21.83
N ILE A 708 19.73 -0.17 -22.38
CA ILE A 708 18.98 1.04 -22.01
C ILE A 708 18.22 0.73 -20.71
N PRO A 709 18.38 1.52 -19.62
CA PRO A 709 17.63 1.32 -18.38
C PRO A 709 16.12 1.51 -18.61
N THR A 710 15.27 0.78 -17.87
CA THR A 710 13.81 1.02 -17.90
C THR A 710 13.40 2.15 -16.96
N HIS A 711 14.16 2.34 -15.87
CA HIS A 711 14.00 3.42 -14.90
C HIS A 711 15.38 3.89 -14.42
N PHE A 712 15.44 5.03 -13.73
CA PHE A 712 16.57 5.41 -12.89
C PHE A 712 16.10 5.61 -11.45
N PHE A 713 16.88 5.15 -10.48
CA PHE A 713 16.62 5.42 -9.06
C PHE A 713 17.38 6.65 -8.57
N LEU A 714 16.81 7.31 -7.57
CA LEU A 714 17.43 8.38 -6.80
C LEU A 714 17.06 8.22 -5.32
N ILE A 715 18.06 8.24 -4.44
CA ILE A 715 17.89 8.24 -2.98
C ILE A 715 18.59 9.48 -2.43
N LEU A 716 17.84 10.32 -1.72
CA LEU A 716 18.32 11.48 -0.99
C LEU A 716 18.28 11.15 0.51
N THR A 717 19.44 11.02 1.14
CA THR A 717 19.57 10.65 2.56
C THR A 717 20.17 11.79 3.37
N SER A 718 19.51 12.16 4.47
CA SER A 718 19.97 13.21 5.40
C SER A 718 19.87 12.76 6.86
N CYS A 719 20.41 13.56 7.77
CA CYS A 719 20.14 13.36 9.20
C CYS A 719 18.68 13.70 9.52
N GLY A 720 18.08 12.97 10.47
CA GLY A 720 16.75 13.27 10.99
C GLY A 720 16.70 14.51 11.88
N ASN A 721 17.85 14.94 12.41
CA ASN A 721 18.04 16.27 12.98
C ASN A 721 18.68 17.19 11.92
N SER A 722 17.91 18.16 11.41
CA SER A 722 18.36 19.09 10.37
C SER A 722 19.42 20.10 10.81
N THR A 723 19.90 20.09 12.06
CA THR A 723 21.07 20.90 12.46
C THR A 723 22.40 20.19 12.20
N VAL A 724 22.40 18.93 11.73
CA VAL A 724 23.60 18.11 11.51
C VAL A 724 23.61 17.56 10.09
N GLY A 725 24.77 17.64 9.42
CA GLY A 725 24.93 17.13 8.06
C GLY A 725 24.89 15.59 7.99
N PRO A 726 24.74 15.00 6.79
CA PRO A 726 24.62 13.55 6.61
C PRO A 726 25.86 12.75 7.05
N VAL A 727 27.06 13.34 7.03
CA VAL A 727 28.32 12.67 7.39
C VAL A 727 28.47 12.52 8.90
N ASP A 728 28.16 13.57 9.64
CA ASP A 728 28.34 13.66 11.11
C ASP A 728 27.06 13.25 11.88
N CYS A 729 26.09 12.66 11.19
CA CYS A 729 24.84 12.23 11.79
C CYS A 729 25.04 10.97 12.64
N GLU A 730 24.85 11.10 13.96
CA GLU A 730 24.76 9.95 14.88
C GLU A 730 23.32 9.45 15.09
N GLY A 731 22.32 10.28 14.76
CA GLY A 731 20.90 10.00 15.01
C GLY A 731 20.17 9.18 13.93
N PRO A 732 18.83 9.09 13.97
CA PRO A 732 18.04 8.48 12.90
C PRO A 732 18.24 9.21 11.57
N LEU A 733 18.14 8.48 10.45
CA LEU A 733 18.18 9.06 9.11
C LEU A 733 16.79 9.41 8.61
N GLN A 734 16.75 10.28 7.60
CA GLN A 734 15.60 10.44 6.72
C GLN A 734 16.03 10.11 5.29
N ALA A 735 15.18 9.40 4.56
CA ALA A 735 15.39 9.06 3.15
C ALA A 735 14.17 9.51 2.33
N LYS A 736 14.42 10.20 1.22
CA LYS A 736 13.45 10.42 0.13
C LYS A 736 13.96 9.67 -1.09
N SER A 737 13.16 8.76 -1.61
CA SER A 737 13.57 7.84 -2.67
C SER A 737 12.57 7.81 -3.81
N PHE A 738 13.07 7.64 -5.03
CA PHE A 738 12.30 7.79 -6.27
C PHE A 738 12.71 6.70 -7.28
N ILE A 739 11.76 6.24 -8.08
CA ILE A 739 12.00 5.34 -9.23
C ILE A 739 11.40 6.00 -10.47
N LEU A 740 12.26 6.68 -11.23
CA LEU A 740 11.88 7.58 -12.32
C LEU A 740 11.78 6.80 -13.65
N PRO A 741 10.61 6.70 -14.30
CA PRO A 741 10.47 5.93 -15.54
C PRO A 741 11.23 6.57 -16.69
N HIS A 742 12.09 5.78 -17.34
CA HIS A 742 13.02 6.27 -18.35
C HIS A 742 12.32 6.30 -19.72
N ARG A 743 11.69 7.44 -20.04
CA ARG A 743 10.82 7.58 -21.22
C ARG A 743 11.37 8.54 -22.29
N PRO A 744 11.03 8.32 -23.58
CA PRO A 744 11.46 9.17 -24.69
C PRO A 744 10.66 10.48 -24.85
N ASP A 745 9.66 10.72 -24.01
CA ASP A 745 8.73 11.85 -24.12
C ASP A 745 8.16 12.26 -22.75
N HIS A 746 7.53 13.44 -22.67
CA HIS A 746 6.87 13.96 -21.47
C HIS A 746 5.33 13.74 -21.46
N THR A 747 4.80 12.78 -22.23
CA THR A 747 3.33 12.59 -22.39
C THR A 747 2.63 12.10 -21.13
N GLU A 748 3.38 11.67 -20.11
CA GLU A 748 2.85 11.34 -18.78
C GLU A 748 2.36 12.59 -18.03
N SER A 749 3.18 13.65 -18.06
CA SER A 749 2.95 14.91 -17.35
C SER A 749 2.15 15.92 -18.19
N CYS A 750 1.91 15.60 -19.48
CA CYS A 750 1.28 16.48 -20.46
C CYS A 750 1.95 17.85 -20.63
N ALA A 751 3.25 17.92 -20.34
CA ALA A 751 4.05 19.11 -20.53
C ALA A 751 4.34 19.38 -22.01
N SER A 752 4.49 20.65 -22.38
CA SER A 752 4.80 21.09 -23.73
C SER A 752 5.96 22.08 -23.75
N GLY A 753 7.07 21.69 -24.37
CA GLY A 753 8.28 22.51 -24.43
C GLY A 753 9.13 22.43 -23.16
N SER A 754 10.04 23.39 -22.97
CA SER A 754 11.11 23.36 -21.97
C SER A 754 10.72 23.85 -20.56
N ASP A 755 9.43 23.86 -20.21
CA ASP A 755 8.99 24.24 -18.86
C ASP A 755 8.94 23.01 -17.96
N LEU A 756 9.95 22.84 -17.11
CA LEU A 756 10.16 21.65 -16.28
C LEU A 756 9.61 21.79 -14.85
N LYS A 757 8.79 22.81 -14.54
CA LYS A 757 8.20 23.00 -13.19
C LYS A 757 7.38 21.80 -12.69
N TRP A 758 6.85 20.98 -13.59
CA TRP A 758 6.11 19.75 -13.28
C TRP A 758 6.98 18.63 -12.70
N VAL A 759 8.31 18.72 -12.83
CA VAL A 759 9.24 17.64 -12.43
C VAL A 759 9.21 17.39 -10.92
N GLU A 760 8.97 18.40 -10.07
CA GLU A 760 8.87 18.17 -8.62
C GLU A 760 7.61 17.36 -8.26
N ASP A 761 6.45 17.67 -8.84
CA ASP A 761 5.20 16.92 -8.64
C ASP A 761 5.30 15.49 -9.21
N TRP A 762 5.99 15.32 -10.34
CA TRP A 762 6.24 14.02 -10.96
C TRP A 762 7.24 13.17 -10.15
N LEU A 763 8.25 13.78 -9.53
CA LEU A 763 9.09 13.12 -8.51
C LEU A 763 8.24 12.62 -7.34
N GLN A 764 7.32 13.45 -6.79
CA GLN A 764 6.44 12.98 -5.71
C GLN A 764 5.49 11.86 -6.15
N PHE A 765 5.01 11.88 -7.39
CA PHE A 765 4.17 10.81 -7.94
C PHE A 765 4.92 9.46 -8.03
N HIS A 766 6.21 9.52 -8.43
CA HIS A 766 7.15 8.40 -8.51
C HIS A 766 8.03 8.21 -7.26
N THR A 767 7.57 8.70 -6.10
CA THR A 767 8.14 8.32 -4.80
C THR A 767 8.09 6.81 -4.62
N ALA A 768 9.14 6.24 -4.02
CA ALA A 768 9.30 4.81 -3.81
C ALA A 768 10.02 4.53 -2.49
N ARG A 769 9.86 3.33 -1.93
CA ARG A 769 10.58 2.90 -0.74
C ARG A 769 12.02 2.59 -1.13
N VAL A 770 12.99 2.79 -0.25
CA VAL A 770 14.36 2.29 -0.52
C VAL A 770 14.34 0.76 -0.69
N ARG A 771 13.41 0.06 -0.03
CA ARG A 771 13.15 -1.37 -0.24
C ARG A 771 12.77 -1.74 -1.68
N ASP A 772 12.02 -0.87 -2.39
CA ASP A 772 11.65 -1.10 -3.80
C ASP A 772 12.89 -0.99 -4.71
N ILE A 773 13.76 -0.01 -4.42
CA ILE A 773 15.02 0.17 -5.14
C ILE A 773 15.97 -1.01 -4.89
N GLU A 774 16.01 -1.58 -3.68
CA GLU A 774 16.80 -2.80 -3.40
C GLU A 774 16.36 -4.00 -4.26
N LEU A 775 15.06 -4.16 -4.51
CA LEU A 775 14.55 -5.21 -5.41
C LEU A 775 15.00 -4.96 -6.86
N LEU A 776 14.70 -3.77 -7.38
CA LEU A 776 14.88 -3.41 -8.79
C LEU A 776 16.33 -3.17 -9.23
N ALA A 777 17.23 -2.84 -8.30
CA ALA A 777 18.65 -2.61 -8.58
C ALA A 777 19.55 -3.82 -8.24
N GLY A 778 19.05 -4.81 -7.48
CA GLY A 778 19.88 -5.92 -6.99
C GLY A 778 20.94 -5.48 -5.98
N LEU A 779 20.66 -4.40 -5.25
CA LEU A 779 21.55 -3.76 -4.29
C LEU A 779 20.98 -3.86 -2.87
N SER A 780 21.84 -3.66 -1.87
CA SER A 780 21.38 -3.39 -0.51
C SER A 780 22.17 -2.28 0.17
N PHE A 781 21.43 -1.37 0.81
CA PHE A 781 21.92 -0.09 1.35
C PHE A 781 21.94 -0.07 2.88
N TYR A 782 22.62 0.92 3.48
CA TYR A 782 22.62 1.15 4.93
C TYR A 782 23.08 -0.07 5.76
N HIS A 783 24.24 -0.65 5.41
CA HIS A 783 24.82 -1.82 6.13
C HIS A 783 25.71 -1.43 7.31
N ASP A 784 26.06 -0.14 7.41
CA ASP A 784 26.89 0.40 8.48
C ASP A 784 26.07 1.45 9.28
N ARG A 785 26.52 1.78 10.51
CA ARG A 785 25.98 2.84 11.39
C ARG A 785 24.60 2.61 12.05
N LEU A 786 23.64 1.96 11.40
CA LEU A 786 22.31 1.63 11.97
C LEU A 786 22.24 0.19 12.50
N SER A 787 21.28 -0.11 13.39
CA SER A 787 20.84 -1.49 13.62
C SER A 787 20.11 -2.05 12.38
N VAL A 788 19.95 -3.37 12.31
CA VAL A 788 19.23 -4.00 11.19
C VAL A 788 17.75 -3.59 11.25
N GLU A 789 17.14 -3.60 12.43
CA GLU A 789 15.74 -3.22 12.65
C GLU A 789 15.44 -1.76 12.28
N GLU A 790 16.31 -0.81 12.63
CA GLU A 790 16.18 0.59 12.19
C GLU A 790 16.39 0.71 10.67
N THR A 791 17.34 -0.04 10.12
CA THR A 791 17.57 -0.10 8.68
C THR A 791 16.36 -0.63 7.92
N LEU A 792 15.69 -1.67 8.41
CA LEU A 792 14.47 -2.18 7.79
C LEU A 792 13.34 -1.15 7.86
N GLN A 793 13.12 -0.51 9.01
CA GLN A 793 12.14 0.58 9.16
C GLN A 793 12.39 1.72 8.19
N LEU A 794 13.63 2.21 8.10
CA LEU A 794 14.04 3.26 7.15
C LEU A 794 13.80 2.85 5.69
N LYS A 795 13.98 1.57 5.36
CA LYS A 795 13.81 1.05 4.00
C LYS A 795 12.35 0.82 3.61
N THR A 796 11.49 0.42 4.54
CA THR A 796 10.05 0.24 4.29
C THR A 796 9.25 1.53 4.41
N LEU A 797 9.77 2.54 5.12
CA LEU A 797 9.14 3.86 5.19
C LEU A 797 9.13 4.53 3.82
N LEU A 798 7.94 4.85 3.33
CA LEU A 798 7.74 5.71 2.17
C LEU A 798 7.45 7.13 2.67
N GLN A 799 8.40 8.05 2.49
CA GLN A 799 8.14 9.46 2.73
C GLN A 799 7.28 10.06 1.62
N THR A 800 6.04 10.41 1.95
CA THR A 800 5.24 11.38 1.19
C THR A 800 5.61 12.80 1.62
N VAL A 801 5.14 13.78 0.84
CA VAL A 801 5.12 15.22 1.19
C VAL A 801 3.72 15.59 1.69
#